data_AF-V5HZY8-F1
#
_entry.id   AF-V5HZY8-F1
#
_cell.length_a   1.000
_cell.length_b   1.000
_cell.length_c   1.000
_cell.angle_alpha   90.00
_cell.angle_beta   90.00
_cell.angle_gamma   90.00
#
_symmetry.space_group_name_H-M   'P 1'
#
loop_
_entity.id
_entity.type
_entity.pdbx_description
1 polymer ?
#
loop_
_entity_poly.entity_id
_entity_poly.type
_entity_poly.pdbx_seq_one_letter_code
_entity_poly.pdbx_strand_id
1 'polypeptide(L)'
;MTEVKLNGKSRVPVTPRAYDAIQNVDVDNLAALPEWELRPLLPCLVRMALCSPLDQRRDWAQKKKTVLKILSGIELVNSLVALLSIDFHALELDVKKEQQLRLKLGAHSGDSILISSLQNSLALEFERSDAARKLRLVLSELLAFIAQVKDSRSDPGTKSSDLFDNDVYLDEVSDVMCIAHAELPGILHIQDIAETLIHLKNGPNLLCRLIANAPDSFSEVCLALISNGDRQDEDTVGGCIRMQALHLLCQMNPAQALIVRAKAVELCRMPGLAVLLTLDHCEPDSDSELAGDLVAFVSGLLLGSDDKVRTWFAQYVRSCQKKGETGKGSTLEALRGELLSRLQRLVLFSMEQQDLPDCRVVQANSLLRLFCALRGIAGLKFTEDEVAVLVQLATSHPPPSAAGIRFVSLGLCMLLACPSLVSSQEHEKQATRWIRWLMREESYFGRTSGVNASFGEMLLLIAIHFHGNQLSPIADLVCSTLGMKIPIRPNSLAKMKAVFTQELFTDQVVTAHAVKVAVTPNLNANTAGFLPVHCIYQLLKSRAFTKHRVRIKEWVLKQLCASVPPLHPILPALVEVYVNSVIVPSCKGSQETTNEPLSEEEIASVFGQVLQDGAANGTQGCVTSRDDTSGLMVPQLLLLYYLLLYEDTRLNNMKAIVTSGRKVKRYGADFLSQLPMRYLVTTAQRDERYAGLFPPLLRLLASHHPHLCMVDDWLRGEGGAVTSLPQRR
;
A
#
# COMPACT_ATOMS: atom_id res chain seq x y z
N MET A 1 19.98 22.76 18.40
CA MET A 1 20.95 21.93 17.65
C MET A 1 22.25 22.70 17.55
N THR A 2 23.09 22.65 18.58
CA THR A 2 24.40 23.29 18.56
C THR A 2 25.43 22.24 18.15
N GLU A 3 25.70 22.21 16.85
CA GLU A 3 26.75 21.42 16.21
C GLU A 3 28.11 22.01 16.60
N VAL A 4 28.95 21.26 17.32
CA VAL A 4 30.34 21.63 17.53
C VAL A 4 31.08 21.42 16.20
N LYS A 5 31.28 22.52 15.46
CA LYS A 5 31.99 22.56 14.18
C LYS A 5 33.46 22.91 14.38
N LEU A 6 34.33 21.94 14.12
CA LEU A 6 35.70 22.16 13.66
C LEU A 6 35.94 21.21 12.47
N ASN A 7 36.22 21.76 11.29
CA ASN A 7 36.54 21.07 10.02
C ASN A 7 35.42 20.35 9.24
N GLY A 8 34.18 20.83 9.28
CA GLY A 8 33.21 20.61 8.18
C GLY A 8 32.73 19.18 7.94
N LYS A 9 33.00 18.21 8.82
CA LYS A 9 32.36 16.89 8.85
C LYS A 9 31.90 16.60 10.29
N SER A 10 30.62 16.27 10.46
CA SER A 10 30.09 15.75 11.72
C SER A 10 30.87 14.49 12.08
N ARG A 11 31.67 14.53 13.16
CA ARG A 11 32.43 13.35 13.60
C ARG A 11 31.52 12.50 14.48
N VAL A 12 31.29 11.26 14.06
CA VAL A 12 30.65 10.24 14.89
C VAL A 12 31.52 10.04 16.15
N PRO A 13 30.94 9.95 17.36
CA PRO A 13 31.68 9.85 18.61
C PRO A 13 32.60 8.62 18.69
N VAL A 14 32.23 7.54 17.99
CA VAL A 14 33.02 6.31 17.82
C VAL A 14 32.85 5.84 16.38
N THR A 15 33.96 5.59 15.67
CA THR A 15 33.91 5.19 14.25
C THR A 15 33.49 3.72 14.11
N PRO A 16 32.85 3.33 12.98
CA PRO A 16 32.46 1.93 12.75
C PRO A 16 33.64 0.95 12.83
N ARG A 17 34.78 1.33 12.26
CA ARG A 17 36.00 0.53 12.31
C ARG A 17 36.56 0.36 13.72
N ALA A 18 36.46 1.40 14.56
CA ALA A 18 36.95 1.34 15.93
C ALA A 18 36.04 0.45 16.79
N TYR A 19 34.71 0.55 16.58
CA TYR A 19 33.75 -0.31 17.25
C TYR A 19 33.86 -1.78 16.82
N ASP A 20 34.01 -2.06 15.53
CA ASP A 20 34.19 -3.42 15.02
C ASP A 20 35.49 -4.06 15.55
N ALA A 21 36.58 -3.28 15.62
CA ALA A 21 37.86 -3.74 16.15
C ALA A 21 37.78 -4.09 17.65
N ILE A 22 37.07 -3.30 18.47
CA ILE A 22 36.89 -3.62 19.89
C ILE A 22 35.89 -4.77 20.10
N GLN A 23 34.80 -4.83 19.33
CA GLN A 23 33.79 -5.88 19.42
C GLN A 23 34.38 -7.26 19.11
N ASN A 24 35.24 -7.36 18.09
CA ASN A 24 35.87 -8.60 17.67
C ASN A 24 37.22 -8.87 18.35
N VAL A 25 37.68 -7.96 19.22
CA VAL A 25 39.00 -8.03 19.87
C VAL A 25 40.13 -8.20 18.81
N ASP A 26 40.05 -7.39 17.76
CA ASP A 26 41.01 -7.31 16.67
C ASP A 26 42.10 -6.29 17.00
N VAL A 27 43.21 -6.81 17.54
CA VAL A 27 44.29 -5.99 18.07
C VAL A 27 45.15 -5.36 16.98
N ASP A 28 45.19 -5.95 15.78
CA ASP A 28 45.97 -5.42 14.67
C ASP A 28 45.29 -4.16 14.10
N ASN A 29 43.96 -4.23 13.93
CA ASN A 29 43.18 -3.06 13.56
C ASN A 29 43.18 -1.98 14.65
N LEU A 30 43.08 -2.36 15.93
CA LEU A 30 43.20 -1.39 17.05
C LEU A 30 44.56 -0.67 17.04
N ALA A 31 45.66 -1.36 16.73
CA ALA A 31 46.99 -0.75 16.66
C ALA A 31 47.14 0.23 15.48
N ALA A 32 46.34 0.09 14.43
CA ALA A 32 46.34 0.97 13.27
C ALA A 32 45.47 2.24 13.46
N LEU A 33 44.66 2.30 14.53
CA LEU A 33 43.80 3.45 14.79
C LEU A 33 44.62 4.66 15.29
N PRO A 34 44.26 5.88 14.86
CA PRO A 34 44.85 7.09 15.41
C PRO A 34 44.39 7.32 16.86
N GLU A 35 45.19 8.04 17.65
CA GLU A 35 44.95 8.26 19.09
C GLU A 35 43.55 8.81 19.41
N TRP A 36 43.01 9.69 18.55
CA TRP A 36 41.67 10.25 18.74
C TRP A 36 40.53 9.22 18.57
N GLU A 37 40.73 8.15 17.78
CA GLU A 37 39.78 7.03 17.67
C GLU A 37 39.95 6.01 18.78
N LEU A 38 41.16 5.92 19.36
CA LEU A 38 41.43 5.09 20.53
C LEU A 38 40.91 5.72 21.83
N ARG A 39 40.88 7.06 21.91
CA ARG A 39 40.50 7.82 23.10
C ARG A 39 39.17 7.37 23.73
N PRO A 40 38.08 7.15 22.98
CA PRO A 40 36.82 6.65 23.53
C PRO A 40 36.86 5.22 24.07
N LEU A 41 37.82 4.40 23.62
CA LEU A 41 37.93 2.96 23.93
C LEU A 41 38.91 2.67 25.08
N LEU A 42 39.63 3.69 25.57
CA LEU A 42 40.67 3.52 26.58
C LEU A 42 40.19 2.82 27.86
N PRO A 43 39.01 3.13 28.43
CA PRO A 43 38.54 2.44 29.64
C PRO A 43 38.51 0.92 29.48
N CYS A 44 37.96 0.41 28.38
CA CYS A 44 37.90 -1.02 28.09
C CYS A 44 39.29 -1.61 27.81
N LEU A 45 40.12 -0.93 27.00
CA LEU A 45 41.49 -1.39 26.70
C LEU A 45 42.37 -1.51 27.95
N VAL A 46 42.29 -0.53 28.86
CA VAL A 46 43.03 -0.56 30.13
C VAL A 46 42.53 -1.70 31.01
N ARG A 47 41.22 -1.93 31.11
CA ARG A 47 40.65 -3.09 31.83
C ARG A 47 41.10 -4.42 31.22
N MET A 48 41.01 -4.58 29.90
CA MET A 48 41.48 -5.78 29.20
C MET A 48 42.97 -6.08 29.47
N ALA A 49 43.78 -5.03 29.62
CA ALA A 49 45.21 -5.16 29.89
C ALA A 49 45.53 -5.44 31.37
N LEU A 50 44.82 -4.81 32.32
CA LEU A 50 45.20 -4.82 33.74
C LEU A 50 44.39 -5.76 34.61
N CYS A 51 43.11 -5.99 34.29
CA CYS A 51 42.28 -6.94 35.00
C CYS A 51 42.71 -8.39 34.69
N SER A 52 42.38 -9.33 35.58
CA SER A 52 42.66 -10.75 35.38
C SER A 52 41.97 -11.23 34.11
N PRO A 53 42.71 -11.79 33.13
CA PRO A 53 42.10 -12.20 31.88
C PRO A 53 41.23 -13.43 32.09
N LEU A 54 40.03 -13.40 31.53
CA LEU A 54 39.13 -14.57 31.48
C LEU A 54 39.69 -15.67 30.56
N ASP A 55 40.47 -15.28 29.54
CA ASP A 55 41.14 -16.17 28.60
C ASP A 55 42.64 -16.35 28.97
N GLN A 56 43.06 -17.60 29.17
CA GLN A 56 44.45 -17.97 29.50
C GLN A 56 45.23 -18.52 28.30
N ARG A 57 44.67 -18.47 27.09
CA ARG A 57 45.32 -18.97 25.86
C ARG A 57 46.56 -18.15 25.50
N ARG A 58 47.51 -18.81 24.82
CA ARG A 58 48.77 -18.20 24.34
C ARG A 58 48.52 -17.05 23.34
N ASP A 59 47.49 -17.18 22.51
CA ASP A 59 47.11 -16.16 21.53
C ASP A 59 46.69 -14.86 22.21
N TRP A 60 45.94 -14.96 23.33
CA TRP A 60 45.58 -13.80 24.13
C TRP A 60 46.79 -13.15 24.80
N ALA A 61 47.76 -13.93 25.29
CA ALA A 61 48.99 -13.38 25.85
C ALA A 61 49.77 -12.53 24.85
N GLN A 62 49.75 -12.88 23.56
CA GLN A 62 50.35 -12.07 22.50
C GLN A 62 49.51 -10.82 22.19
N LYS A 63 48.20 -10.96 22.05
CA LYS A 63 47.25 -9.84 21.88
C LYS A 63 47.37 -8.81 23.00
N LYS A 64 47.44 -9.27 24.25
CA LYS A 64 47.61 -8.44 25.46
C LYS A 64 48.91 -7.62 25.44
N LYS A 65 50.02 -8.19 24.94
CA LYS A 65 51.29 -7.43 24.78
C LYS A 65 51.13 -6.28 23.79
N THR A 66 50.43 -6.52 22.68
CA THR A 66 50.18 -5.47 21.68
C THR A 66 49.27 -4.39 22.26
N VAL A 67 48.22 -4.74 23.01
CA VAL A 67 47.37 -3.77 23.72
C VAL A 67 48.19 -2.94 24.73
N LEU A 68 49.06 -3.56 25.52
CA LEU A 68 49.95 -2.84 26.45
C LEU A 68 50.90 -1.88 25.72
N LYS A 69 51.39 -2.26 24.53
CA LYS A 69 52.22 -1.38 23.69
C LYS A 69 51.43 -0.15 23.23
N ILE A 70 50.17 -0.31 22.81
CA ILE A 70 49.27 0.80 22.45
C ILE A 70 49.10 1.74 23.65
N LEU A 71 48.80 1.18 24.83
CA LEU A 71 48.54 1.95 26.06
C LEU A 71 49.77 2.69 26.58
N SER A 72 50.98 2.13 26.41
CA SER A 72 52.23 2.73 26.92
C SER A 72 52.56 4.10 26.33
N GLY A 73 51.98 4.44 25.16
CA GLY A 73 52.19 5.72 24.49
C GLY A 73 51.22 6.83 24.91
N ILE A 74 50.28 6.56 25.82
CA ILE A 74 49.14 7.46 26.13
C ILE A 74 49.18 7.85 27.62
N GLU A 75 49.44 9.12 27.93
CA GLU A 75 49.57 9.61 29.31
C GLU A 75 48.28 9.45 30.13
N LEU A 76 47.13 9.62 29.48
CA LEU A 76 45.79 9.47 30.08
C LEU A 76 45.52 8.07 30.64
N VAL A 77 46.29 7.06 30.25
CA VAL A 77 46.15 5.71 30.81
C VAL A 77 46.42 5.73 32.31
N ASN A 78 47.35 6.56 32.79
CA ASN A 78 47.69 6.65 34.22
C ASN A 78 46.50 7.09 35.07
N SER A 79 45.64 7.99 34.58
CA SER A 79 44.43 8.40 35.31
C SER A 79 43.39 7.27 35.35
N LEU A 80 43.27 6.47 34.29
CA LEU A 80 42.42 5.28 34.25
C LEU A 80 42.92 4.17 35.18
N VAL A 81 44.24 3.96 35.26
CA VAL A 81 44.84 3.02 36.24
C VAL A 81 44.55 3.46 37.67
N ALA A 82 44.61 4.77 37.94
CA ALA A 82 44.24 5.30 39.26
C ALA A 82 42.76 5.04 39.60
N LEU A 83 41.86 5.10 38.62
CA LEU A 83 40.43 4.75 38.80
C LEU A 83 40.23 3.24 39.08
N LEU A 84 40.98 2.36 38.41
CA LEU A 84 40.89 0.91 38.65
C LEU A 84 41.52 0.46 39.97
N SER A 85 42.34 1.30 40.60
CA SER A 85 43.00 1.00 41.87
C SER A 85 42.13 1.29 43.10
N ILE A 86 40.88 1.74 42.89
CA ILE A 86 39.93 2.07 43.95
C ILE A 86 39.35 0.78 44.56
N ASP A 87 39.06 0.80 45.86
CA ASP A 87 38.31 -0.28 46.52
C ASP A 87 36.83 -0.24 46.10
N PHE A 88 36.50 -0.98 45.04
CA PHE A 88 35.14 -1.09 44.52
C PHE A 88 34.18 -1.80 45.48
N HIS A 89 34.67 -2.64 46.39
CA HIS A 89 33.80 -3.31 47.37
C HIS A 89 33.27 -2.32 48.40
N ALA A 90 34.15 -1.48 48.96
CA ALA A 90 33.73 -0.40 49.85
C ALA A 90 32.79 0.59 49.13
N LEU A 91 33.12 0.95 47.89
CA LEU A 91 32.28 1.83 47.07
C LEU A 91 30.90 1.24 46.79
N GLU A 92 30.81 -0.06 46.48
CA GLU A 92 29.56 -0.76 46.24
C GLU A 92 28.59 -0.66 47.44
N LEU A 93 29.13 -0.79 48.66
CA LEU A 93 28.35 -0.64 49.89
C LEU A 93 27.82 0.79 50.08
N ASP A 94 28.65 1.79 49.79
CA ASP A 94 28.26 3.20 49.88
C ASP A 94 27.19 3.55 48.83
N VAL A 95 27.32 3.05 47.60
CA VAL A 95 26.34 3.23 46.53
C VAL A 95 25.01 2.55 46.87
N LYS A 96 25.04 1.35 47.48
CA LYS A 96 23.81 0.68 47.95
C LYS A 96 23.08 1.51 49.00
N LYS A 97 23.80 2.11 49.95
CA LYS A 97 23.20 3.01 50.94
C LYS A 97 22.63 4.26 50.29
N GLU A 98 23.33 4.84 49.32
CA GLU A 98 22.87 6.01 48.55
C GLU A 98 21.58 5.70 47.77
N GLN A 99 21.50 4.57 47.08
CA GLN A 99 20.28 4.14 46.39
C GLN A 99 19.11 3.96 47.37
N GLN A 100 19.35 3.34 48.53
CA GLN A 100 18.32 3.19 49.57
C GLN A 100 17.87 4.53 50.15
N LEU A 101 18.79 5.49 50.30
CA LEU A 101 18.46 6.84 50.76
C LEU A 101 17.54 7.55 49.77
N ARG A 102 17.88 7.51 48.48
CA ARG A 102 17.11 8.14 47.40
C ARG A 102 15.73 7.52 47.21
N LEU A 103 15.59 6.21 47.43
CA LEU A 103 14.29 5.55 47.46
C LEU A 103 13.38 6.02 48.61
N LYS A 104 13.95 6.51 49.71
CA LYS A 104 13.20 6.94 50.91
C LYS A 104 12.92 8.45 50.94
N LEU A 105 13.84 9.27 50.46
CA LEU A 105 13.80 10.74 50.58
C LEU A 105 13.53 11.46 49.24
N GLY A 106 13.49 10.73 48.12
CA GLY A 106 13.37 11.31 46.78
C GLY A 106 14.68 11.93 46.27
N ALA A 107 14.63 12.57 45.10
CA ALA A 107 15.80 13.05 44.37
C ALA A 107 16.39 14.41 44.83
N HIS A 108 16.22 14.78 46.10
CA HIS A 108 16.76 16.05 46.60
C HIS A 108 18.30 16.00 46.70
N SER A 109 18.97 17.03 46.19
CA SER A 109 20.43 17.12 46.03
C SER A 109 21.22 17.48 47.30
N GLY A 110 20.53 17.72 48.43
CA GLY A 110 21.16 18.20 49.67
C GLY A 110 21.83 17.12 50.52
N ASP A 111 21.31 15.90 50.50
CA ASP A 111 21.78 14.79 51.33
C ASP A 111 22.27 13.64 50.45
N SER A 112 23.59 13.60 50.18
CA SER A 112 24.25 12.48 49.50
C SER A 112 25.27 11.83 50.45
N ILE A 113 25.21 10.51 50.57
CA ILE A 113 26.20 9.70 51.30
C ILE A 113 27.52 9.67 50.53
N LEU A 114 27.46 9.79 49.19
CA LEU A 114 28.64 9.80 48.32
C LEU A 114 29.36 11.16 48.31
N ILE A 115 28.62 12.25 48.57
CA ILE A 115 29.13 13.62 48.56
C ILE A 115 28.82 14.29 49.90
N SER A 116 29.82 14.39 50.77
CA SER A 116 29.77 15.27 51.93
C SER A 116 29.66 16.73 51.48
N SER A 117 28.55 17.40 51.81
CA SER A 117 28.21 18.83 51.57
C SER A 117 29.05 19.57 50.52
N LEU A 118 28.49 19.80 49.33
CA LEU A 118 29.10 20.59 48.25
C LEU A 118 29.32 22.04 48.71
N GLN A 119 30.53 22.55 48.58
CA GLN A 119 30.86 23.96 48.85
C GLN A 119 30.90 24.79 47.55
N ASN A 120 31.20 24.14 46.41
CA ASN A 120 31.29 24.77 45.08
C ASN A 120 30.39 24.04 44.06
N SER A 121 30.36 24.52 42.81
CA SER A 121 29.65 23.80 41.73
C SER A 121 30.32 22.46 41.43
N LEU A 122 29.52 21.48 40.99
CA LEU A 122 29.97 20.10 40.75
C LEU A 122 31.15 20.01 39.78
N ALA A 123 31.16 20.83 38.73
CA ALA A 123 32.26 20.87 37.76
C ALA A 123 33.58 21.39 38.36
N LEU A 124 33.54 22.38 39.26
CA LEU A 124 34.74 22.91 39.93
C LEU A 124 35.29 21.93 40.98
N GLU A 125 34.40 21.22 41.67
CA GLU A 125 34.82 20.15 42.59
C GLU A 125 35.39 18.95 41.84
N PHE A 126 34.84 18.60 40.68
CA PHE A 126 35.34 17.52 39.83
C PHE A 126 36.77 17.79 39.37
N GLU A 127 37.08 19.01 38.92
CA GLU A 127 38.42 19.40 38.46
C GLU A 127 39.50 19.24 39.55
N ARG A 128 39.17 19.58 40.80
CA ARG A 128 40.11 19.57 41.94
C ARG A 128 40.21 18.23 42.67
N SER A 129 39.40 17.25 42.26
CA SER A 129 39.24 15.98 42.95
C SER A 129 40.24 14.92 42.50
N ASP A 130 40.60 14.02 43.41
CA ASP A 130 41.32 12.79 43.10
C ASP A 130 40.41 11.75 42.42
N ALA A 131 40.99 10.66 41.90
CA ALA A 131 40.26 9.63 41.15
C ALA A 131 39.06 9.05 41.94
N ALA A 132 39.23 8.80 43.24
CA ALA A 132 38.17 8.27 44.10
C ALA A 132 37.02 9.26 44.33
N ARG A 133 37.31 10.55 44.53
CA ARG A 133 36.28 11.58 44.67
C ARG A 133 35.60 11.87 43.34
N LYS A 134 36.31 11.91 42.21
CA LYS A 134 35.73 12.03 40.86
C LYS A 134 34.71 10.93 40.58
N LEU A 135 35.03 9.68 40.92
CA LEU A 135 34.13 8.54 40.78
C LEU A 135 32.85 8.70 41.62
N ARG A 136 32.98 9.13 42.89
CA ARG A 136 31.82 9.38 43.78
C ARG A 136 30.94 10.54 43.30
N LEU A 137 31.52 11.60 42.75
CA LEU A 137 30.79 12.74 42.19
C LEU A 137 29.92 12.30 40.99
N VAL A 138 30.53 11.61 40.01
CA VAL A 138 29.82 11.09 38.82
C VAL A 138 28.71 10.11 39.23
N LEU A 139 28.98 9.21 40.17
CA LEU A 139 27.99 8.25 40.65
C LEU A 139 26.81 8.92 41.37
N SER A 140 27.07 9.91 42.23
CA SER A 140 26.00 10.62 42.94
C SER A 140 25.08 11.35 41.98
N GLU A 141 25.64 12.03 40.97
CA GLU A 141 24.84 12.73 39.98
C GLU A 141 24.08 11.77 39.05
N LEU A 142 24.74 10.70 38.59
CA LEU A 142 24.08 9.66 37.78
C LEU A 142 22.92 9.00 38.52
N LEU A 143 23.10 8.63 39.79
CA LEU A 143 22.06 8.02 40.62
C LEU A 143 20.93 9.00 40.95
N ALA A 144 21.23 10.30 41.07
CA ALA A 144 20.22 11.34 41.16
C ALA A 144 19.31 11.32 39.93
N PHE A 145 19.91 11.36 38.74
CA PHE A 145 19.13 11.35 37.51
C PHE A 145 18.37 10.03 37.29
N ILE A 146 18.97 8.88 37.61
CA ILE A 146 18.29 7.57 37.56
C ILE A 146 17.05 7.58 38.47
N ALA A 147 17.16 8.07 39.72
CA ALA A 147 16.02 8.17 40.62
C ALA A 147 14.94 9.12 40.09
N GLN A 148 15.35 10.29 39.58
CA GLN A 148 14.40 11.25 39.00
C GLN A 148 13.66 10.69 37.78
N VAL A 149 14.33 9.93 36.92
CA VAL A 149 13.73 9.31 35.73
C VAL A 149 12.75 8.20 36.12
N LYS A 150 13.08 7.42 37.17
CA LYS A 150 12.17 6.37 37.69
C LYS A 150 10.91 6.95 38.34
N ASP A 151 11.01 8.10 39.02
CA ASP A 151 9.86 8.79 39.65
C ASP A 151 9.02 9.60 38.65
N SER A 152 9.65 10.14 37.60
CA SER A 152 8.99 10.99 36.61
C SER A 152 8.36 10.15 35.49
N ARG A 153 7.04 9.94 35.53
CA ARG A 153 6.25 9.53 34.35
C ARG A 153 6.00 10.67 33.35
N SER A 154 6.64 11.83 33.54
CA SER A 154 6.40 13.07 32.77
C SER A 154 7.54 13.39 31.81
N ASP A 155 7.17 14.05 30.71
CA ASP A 155 7.87 14.22 29.44
C ASP A 155 9.41 14.25 29.46
N PRO A 156 10.05 13.58 28.48
CA PRO A 156 11.48 13.68 28.28
C PRO A 156 11.85 15.06 27.69
N GLY A 157 11.87 16.07 28.56
CA GLY A 157 12.58 17.32 28.36
C GLY A 157 14.06 17.18 28.73
N THR A 158 14.91 18.00 28.12
CA THR A 158 16.34 18.07 28.46
C THR A 158 16.49 18.60 29.88
N LYS A 159 17.06 17.78 30.76
CA LYS A 159 17.47 18.20 32.10
C LYS A 159 18.88 18.76 32.02
N SER A 160 19.16 19.81 32.78
CA SER A 160 20.50 20.39 32.87
C SER A 160 21.34 19.66 33.93
N SER A 161 22.57 19.32 33.58
CA SER A 161 23.59 18.77 34.47
C SER A 161 24.84 19.61 34.39
N ASP A 162 25.36 20.05 35.54
CA ASP A 162 26.59 20.85 35.61
C ASP A 162 27.82 20.05 35.18
N LEU A 163 27.80 18.71 35.32
CA LEU A 163 28.91 17.82 34.98
C LEU A 163 28.76 17.19 33.59
N PHE A 164 27.61 16.59 33.30
CA PHE A 164 27.38 15.85 32.05
C PHE A 164 27.14 16.76 30.83
N ASP A 165 26.71 18.01 31.03
CA ASP A 165 26.56 18.98 29.94
C ASP A 165 27.83 19.83 29.70
N ASN A 166 28.87 19.67 30.53
CA ASN A 166 30.13 20.40 30.40
C ASN A 166 31.07 19.72 29.40
N ASP A 167 31.22 20.36 28.24
CA ASP A 167 32.01 19.82 27.11
C ASP A 167 33.51 19.65 27.43
N VAL A 168 34.05 20.37 28.43
CA VAL A 168 35.47 20.29 28.81
C VAL A 168 35.79 18.97 29.54
N TYR A 169 34.89 18.53 30.42
CA TYR A 169 35.10 17.35 31.26
C TYR A 169 34.47 16.07 30.71
N LEU A 170 33.78 16.16 29.56
CA LEU A 170 33.00 15.07 28.99
C LEU A 170 33.81 13.79 28.76
N ASP A 171 35.07 13.93 28.34
CA ASP A 171 36.00 12.83 28.12
C ASP A 171 36.34 12.08 29.42
N GLU A 172 36.69 12.81 30.48
CA GLU A 172 36.99 12.22 31.80
C GLU A 172 35.73 11.65 32.47
N VAL A 173 34.60 12.35 32.38
CA VAL A 173 33.31 11.89 32.91
C VAL A 173 32.87 10.59 32.23
N SER A 174 33.06 10.50 30.90
CA SER A 174 32.81 9.28 30.14
C SER A 174 33.68 8.12 30.60
N ASP A 175 34.96 8.35 30.86
CA ASP A 175 35.88 7.32 31.33
C ASP A 175 35.47 6.78 32.71
N VAL A 176 35.18 7.70 33.63
CA VAL A 176 34.72 7.38 34.99
C VAL A 176 33.41 6.59 34.93
N MET A 177 32.45 7.00 34.08
CA MET A 177 31.19 6.29 33.88
C MET A 177 31.40 4.88 33.31
N CYS A 178 32.28 4.72 32.32
CA CYS A 178 32.58 3.42 31.72
C CYS A 178 33.20 2.47 32.76
N ILE A 179 34.16 2.93 33.56
CA ILE A 179 34.78 2.13 34.64
C ILE A 179 33.76 1.82 35.74
N ALA A 180 32.94 2.79 36.14
CA ALA A 180 31.91 2.60 37.16
C ALA A 180 30.92 1.49 36.77
N HIS A 181 30.39 1.53 35.54
CA HIS A 181 29.47 0.51 35.03
C HIS A 181 30.13 -0.88 34.98
N ALA A 182 31.37 -0.91 34.52
CA ALA A 182 32.20 -2.10 34.39
C ALA A 182 32.49 -2.83 35.72
N GLU A 183 32.77 -2.07 36.78
CA GLU A 183 33.18 -2.61 38.10
C GLU A 183 32.01 -2.73 39.09
N LEU A 184 30.86 -2.10 38.80
CA LEU A 184 29.63 -2.19 39.61
C LEU A 184 28.43 -2.79 38.82
N PRO A 185 28.56 -3.94 38.14
CA PRO A 185 27.51 -4.45 37.24
C PRO A 185 26.21 -4.86 37.96
N GLY A 186 26.29 -5.21 39.25
CA GLY A 186 25.12 -5.59 40.06
C GLY A 186 24.27 -4.42 40.57
N ILE A 187 24.75 -3.18 40.38
CA ILE A 187 24.09 -1.96 40.85
C ILE A 187 23.70 -1.06 39.67
N LEU A 188 24.59 -0.94 38.70
CA LEU A 188 24.47 -0.04 37.56
C LEU A 188 24.01 -0.81 36.33
N HIS A 189 22.69 -0.98 36.21
CA HIS A 189 22.09 -1.57 35.02
C HIS A 189 22.25 -0.65 33.81
N ILE A 190 22.78 -1.19 32.70
CA ILE A 190 23.07 -0.40 31.50
C ILE A 190 21.81 0.22 30.88
N GLN A 191 20.66 -0.44 31.01
CA GLN A 191 19.37 0.06 30.54
C GLN A 191 18.94 1.33 31.30
N ASP A 192 19.12 1.35 32.63
CA ASP A 192 18.81 2.51 33.47
C ASP A 192 19.71 3.70 33.13
N ILE A 193 21.00 3.44 32.89
CA ILE A 193 21.96 4.46 32.45
C ILE A 193 21.54 5.00 31.08
N ALA A 194 21.23 4.13 30.13
CA ALA A 194 20.86 4.53 28.77
C ALA A 194 19.61 5.41 28.74
N GLU A 195 18.56 5.07 29.50
CA GLU A 195 17.37 5.92 29.62
C GLU A 195 17.69 7.26 30.30
N THR A 196 18.56 7.24 31.30
CA THR A 196 18.97 8.46 32.00
C THR A 196 19.72 9.42 31.07
N LEU A 197 20.63 8.89 30.24
CA LEU A 197 21.43 9.68 29.32
C LEU A 197 20.56 10.39 28.27
N ILE A 198 19.41 9.84 27.85
CA ILE A 198 18.51 10.50 26.86
C ILE A 198 18.01 11.87 27.34
N HIS A 199 17.97 12.11 28.65
CA HIS A 199 17.55 13.39 29.20
C HIS A 199 18.66 14.46 29.22
N LEU A 200 19.90 14.10 28.90
CA LEU A 200 21.07 14.99 28.99
C LEU A 200 21.47 15.48 27.59
N LYS A 201 22.03 16.69 27.51
CA LYS A 201 22.39 17.33 26.23
C LYS A 201 23.42 16.50 25.44
N ASN A 202 24.45 16.02 26.14
CA ASN A 202 25.54 15.21 25.56
C ASN A 202 25.31 13.69 25.70
N GLY A 203 24.12 13.29 26.15
CA GLY A 203 23.75 11.91 26.42
C GLY A 203 23.95 10.93 25.27
N PRO A 204 23.49 11.23 24.03
CA PRO A 204 23.70 10.34 22.88
C PRO A 204 25.18 10.02 22.61
N ASN A 205 26.06 11.00 22.79
CA ASN A 205 27.51 10.82 22.60
C ASN A 205 28.11 9.97 23.71
N LEU A 206 27.74 10.24 24.96
CA LEU A 206 28.15 9.46 26.13
C LEU A 206 27.68 8.01 26.04
N LEU A 207 26.47 7.79 25.53
CA LEU A 207 25.93 6.45 25.32
C LEU A 207 26.76 5.67 24.29
N CYS A 208 27.13 6.30 23.16
CA CYS A 208 28.00 5.64 22.18
C CYS A 208 29.33 5.19 22.79
N ARG A 209 29.94 6.02 23.63
CA ARG A 209 31.19 5.66 24.33
C ARG A 209 30.98 4.53 25.35
N LEU A 210 29.88 4.57 26.11
CA LEU A 210 29.54 3.52 27.05
C LEU A 210 29.40 2.16 26.34
N ILE A 211 28.64 2.12 25.24
CA ILE A 211 28.42 0.89 24.46
C ILE A 211 29.69 0.44 23.73
N ALA A 212 30.54 1.36 23.28
CA ALA A 212 31.83 1.00 22.71
C ALA A 212 32.76 0.30 23.73
N ASN A 213 32.64 0.63 25.01
CA ASN A 213 33.37 -0.04 26.10
C ASN A 213 32.67 -1.30 26.65
N ALA A 214 31.41 -1.54 26.27
CA ALA A 214 30.61 -2.71 26.63
C ALA A 214 29.83 -3.25 25.41
N PRO A 215 30.52 -3.81 24.39
CA PRO A 215 29.91 -4.15 23.11
C PRO A 215 28.82 -5.24 23.23
N ASP A 216 28.92 -6.14 24.21
CA ASP A 216 27.95 -7.21 24.46
C ASP A 216 26.53 -6.68 24.77
N SER A 217 26.43 -5.48 25.34
CA SER A 217 25.16 -4.86 25.73
C SER A 217 24.49 -4.06 24.60
N PHE A 218 25.07 -4.00 23.40
CA PHE A 218 24.52 -3.23 22.29
C PHE A 218 23.06 -3.58 21.98
N SER A 219 22.79 -4.88 21.78
CA SER A 219 21.46 -5.35 21.41
C SER A 219 20.42 -5.10 22.51
N GLU A 220 20.83 -5.30 23.77
CA GLU A 220 19.99 -5.07 24.94
C GLU A 220 19.59 -3.60 25.07
N VAL A 221 20.56 -2.69 24.92
CA VAL A 221 20.31 -1.25 25.01
C VAL A 221 19.46 -0.77 23.84
N CYS A 222 19.75 -1.18 22.60
CA CYS A 222 18.91 -0.82 21.46
C CYS A 222 17.46 -1.29 21.65
N LEU A 223 17.26 -2.53 22.14
CA LEU A 223 15.92 -3.06 22.44
C LEU A 223 15.22 -2.28 23.55
N ALA A 224 15.91 -1.95 24.64
CA ALA A 224 15.35 -1.15 25.74
C ALA A 224 14.91 0.22 25.25
N LEU A 225 15.77 0.93 24.51
CA LEU A 225 15.46 2.26 23.97
C LEU A 225 14.26 2.21 23.01
N ILE A 226 14.19 1.24 22.09
CA ILE A 226 13.02 1.10 21.20
C ILE A 226 11.76 0.79 22.03
N SER A 227 11.87 -0.10 23.02
CA SER A 227 10.75 -0.53 23.86
C SER A 227 10.20 0.58 24.76
N ASN A 228 11.01 1.58 25.07
CA ASN A 228 10.62 2.78 25.81
C ASN A 228 10.33 3.98 24.91
N GLY A 229 10.58 3.86 23.60
CA GLY A 229 10.32 4.90 22.61
C GLY A 229 8.83 5.14 22.35
N ASP A 230 8.49 6.36 21.96
CA ASP A 230 7.13 6.72 21.62
C ASP A 230 6.66 6.02 20.34
N ARG A 231 5.34 5.85 20.21
CA ARG A 231 4.75 5.40 18.94
C ARG A 231 5.00 6.41 17.81
N GLN A 232 5.19 7.68 18.16
CA GLN A 232 5.48 8.81 17.27
C GLN A 232 6.66 9.59 17.86
N ASP A 233 7.87 9.25 17.41
CA ASP A 233 9.15 9.73 17.97
C ASP A 233 9.45 11.20 17.67
N GLU A 234 8.96 11.75 16.56
CA GLU A 234 9.18 13.16 16.24
C GLU A 234 8.25 14.13 16.99
N ASP A 235 7.23 13.63 17.70
CA ASP A 235 6.24 14.48 18.37
C ASP A 235 6.76 15.06 19.69
N THR A 236 7.78 14.44 20.30
CA THR A 236 8.37 14.84 21.57
C THR A 236 9.87 15.13 21.42
N VAL A 237 10.39 16.08 22.20
CA VAL A 237 11.83 16.42 22.18
C VAL A 237 12.67 15.21 22.58
N GLY A 238 12.28 14.47 23.61
CA GLY A 238 12.98 13.26 24.01
C GLY A 238 12.81 12.09 23.05
N GLY A 239 11.71 12.02 22.30
CA GLY A 239 11.56 11.09 21.18
C GLY A 239 12.62 11.37 20.11
N CYS A 240 12.85 12.63 19.75
CA CYS A 240 13.91 13.04 18.84
C CYS A 240 15.32 12.72 19.37
N ILE A 241 15.60 12.99 20.65
CA ILE A 241 16.91 12.68 21.25
C ILE A 241 17.14 11.16 21.30
N ARG A 242 16.12 10.38 21.65
CA ARG A 242 16.19 8.91 21.64
C ARG A 242 16.43 8.37 20.24
N MET A 243 15.75 8.92 19.23
CA MET A 243 15.96 8.59 17.82
C MET A 243 17.41 8.90 17.41
N GLN A 244 17.93 10.06 17.79
CA GLN A 244 19.31 10.45 17.53
C GLN A 244 20.32 9.50 18.22
N ALA A 245 20.07 9.10 19.47
CA ALA A 245 20.92 8.16 20.18
C ALA A 245 20.97 6.79 19.49
N LEU A 246 19.81 6.24 19.12
CA LEU A 246 19.74 4.98 18.37
C LEU A 246 20.38 5.09 16.98
N HIS A 247 20.24 6.24 16.32
CA HIS A 247 20.88 6.53 15.04
C HIS A 247 22.40 6.53 15.16
N LEU A 248 22.97 7.22 16.15
CA LEU A 248 24.43 7.21 16.39
C LEU A 248 24.96 5.82 16.74
N LEU A 249 24.20 5.03 17.53
CA LEU A 249 24.57 3.63 17.82
C LEU A 249 24.58 2.78 16.54
N CYS A 250 23.62 2.96 15.64
CA CYS A 250 23.59 2.25 14.35
C CYS A 250 24.67 2.73 13.38
N GLN A 251 25.07 4.01 13.42
CA GLN A 251 26.24 4.50 12.69
C GLN A 251 27.53 3.90 13.24
N MET A 252 27.63 3.71 14.55
CA MET A 252 28.76 3.04 15.20
C MET A 252 28.79 1.53 14.88
N ASN A 253 27.64 0.87 14.76
CA ASN A 253 27.55 -0.54 14.34
C ASN A 253 26.58 -0.74 13.15
N PRO A 254 27.04 -0.49 11.90
CA PRO A 254 26.20 -0.61 10.71
C PRO A 254 25.64 -2.02 10.47
N ALA A 255 26.35 -3.06 10.92
CA ALA A 255 25.94 -4.46 10.74
C ALA A 255 24.62 -4.78 11.46
N GLN A 256 24.32 -4.09 12.55
CA GLN A 256 23.09 -4.27 13.32
C GLN A 256 21.97 -3.29 12.95
N ALA A 257 22.23 -2.29 12.10
CA ALA A 257 21.27 -1.24 11.78
C ALA A 257 19.94 -1.79 11.22
N LEU A 258 19.99 -2.78 10.32
CA LEU A 258 18.78 -3.40 9.75
C LEU A 258 18.01 -4.26 10.78
N ILE A 259 18.71 -4.82 11.76
CA ILE A 259 18.09 -5.58 12.87
C ILE A 259 17.35 -4.60 13.79
N VAL A 260 17.98 -3.47 14.12
CA VAL A 260 17.34 -2.37 14.89
C VAL A 260 16.13 -1.82 14.14
N ARG A 261 16.23 -1.61 12.82
CA ARG A 261 15.10 -1.23 11.95
C ARG A 261 13.95 -2.23 12.04
N ALA A 262 14.24 -3.53 11.95
CA ALA A 262 13.23 -4.58 12.04
C ALA A 262 12.54 -4.58 13.41
N LYS A 263 13.29 -4.36 14.51
CA LYS A 263 12.74 -4.25 15.86
C LYS A 263 11.84 -3.03 16.06
N ALA A 264 12.18 -1.89 15.47
CA ALA A 264 11.30 -0.71 15.48
C ALA A 264 9.95 -0.98 14.81
N VAL A 265 9.96 -1.69 13.67
CA VAL A 265 8.75 -2.09 12.93
C VAL A 265 7.94 -3.13 13.71
N GLU A 266 8.59 -4.17 14.25
CA GLU A 266 7.97 -5.23 15.06
C GLU A 266 7.21 -4.64 16.27
N LEU A 267 7.84 -3.69 16.97
CA LEU A 267 7.25 -3.03 18.13
C LEU A 267 6.27 -1.90 17.74
N CYS A 268 6.24 -1.49 16.47
CA CYS A 268 5.51 -0.33 15.96
C CYS A 268 5.81 0.95 16.75
N ARG A 269 7.10 1.23 16.95
CA ARG A 269 7.62 2.38 17.67
C ARG A 269 8.70 3.05 16.86
N MET A 270 8.87 4.36 17.04
CA MET A 270 9.92 5.16 16.40
C MET A 270 9.94 5.04 14.86
N PRO A 271 8.87 5.44 14.16
CA PRO A 271 8.80 5.38 12.70
C PRO A 271 9.84 6.28 12.02
N GLY A 272 10.20 7.42 12.63
CA GLY A 272 11.27 8.29 12.12
C GLY A 272 12.62 7.58 12.08
N LEU A 273 12.97 6.84 13.15
CA LEU A 273 14.16 6.00 13.19
C LEU A 273 14.17 4.96 12.05
N ALA A 274 13.06 4.24 11.83
CA ALA A 274 12.99 3.21 10.79
C ALA A 274 13.21 3.78 9.38
N VAL A 275 12.69 4.99 9.12
CA VAL A 275 12.94 5.73 7.88
C VAL A 275 14.40 6.16 7.79
N LEU A 276 14.95 6.76 8.84
CA LEU A 276 16.33 7.25 8.88
C LEU A 276 17.36 6.14 8.63
N LEU A 277 17.20 4.99 9.31
CA LEU A 277 18.08 3.83 9.10
C LEU A 277 17.98 3.25 7.68
N THR A 278 16.82 3.39 7.03
CA THR A 278 16.66 2.96 5.63
C THR A 278 17.34 3.93 4.67
N LEU A 279 17.30 5.23 4.97
CA LEU A 279 17.98 6.26 4.17
C LEU A 279 19.50 6.12 4.27
N ASP A 280 20.05 5.85 5.46
CA ASP A 280 21.49 5.63 5.64
C ASP A 280 22.01 4.42 4.86
N HIS A 281 21.18 3.40 4.69
CA HIS A 281 21.53 2.19 3.94
C HIS A 281 21.40 2.38 2.41
N CYS A 282 20.85 3.51 1.96
CA CYS A 282 20.80 3.85 0.53
C CYS A 282 22.13 4.45 0.12
N GLU A 283 22.97 3.68 -0.60
CA GLU A 283 24.15 4.28 -1.21
C GLU A 283 23.75 5.23 -2.37
N PRO A 284 24.34 6.44 -2.44
CA PRO A 284 23.96 7.46 -3.42
C PRO A 284 24.34 7.13 -4.88
N ASP A 285 25.33 6.27 -5.11
CA ASP A 285 25.96 6.07 -6.44
C ASP A 285 25.81 4.67 -7.04
N SER A 286 25.12 3.74 -6.39
CA SER A 286 24.88 2.42 -6.99
C SER A 286 23.63 2.46 -7.89
N ASP A 287 23.85 2.57 -9.20
CA ASP A 287 22.87 2.25 -10.26
C ASP A 287 22.44 0.76 -10.26
N SER A 288 22.83 0.03 -9.21
CA SER A 288 22.57 -1.39 -8.98
C SER A 288 21.15 -1.61 -8.47
N GLU A 289 20.62 -2.80 -8.77
CA GLU A 289 19.30 -3.29 -8.39
C GLU A 289 19.00 -3.21 -6.87
N LEU A 290 20.03 -3.02 -6.02
CA LEU A 290 19.89 -2.73 -4.58
C LEU A 290 19.27 -1.37 -4.26
N ALA A 291 19.17 -0.44 -5.22
CA ALA A 291 18.34 0.75 -5.09
C ALA A 291 16.86 0.41 -4.82
N GLY A 292 16.43 -0.85 -4.96
CA GLY A 292 15.10 -1.33 -4.61
C GLY A 292 14.76 -1.36 -3.10
N ASP A 293 15.72 -1.31 -2.17
CA ASP A 293 15.41 -1.55 -0.73
C ASP A 293 14.49 -0.47 -0.15
N LEU A 294 14.75 0.82 -0.38
CA LEU A 294 13.88 1.90 0.14
C LEU A 294 12.44 1.76 -0.34
N VAL A 295 12.26 1.58 -1.65
CA VAL A 295 10.92 1.49 -2.26
C VAL A 295 10.22 0.20 -1.81
N ALA A 296 10.95 -0.92 -1.74
CA ALA A 296 10.42 -2.19 -1.26
C ALA A 296 10.04 -2.14 0.22
N PHE A 297 10.89 -1.55 1.06
CA PHE A 297 10.66 -1.39 2.49
C PHE A 297 9.43 -0.53 2.78
N VAL A 298 9.38 0.70 2.24
CA VAL A 298 8.23 1.59 2.48
C VAL A 298 6.95 1.04 1.85
N SER A 299 7.04 0.39 0.68
CA SER A 299 5.90 -0.34 0.10
C SER A 299 5.46 -1.49 1.01
N GLY A 300 6.39 -2.22 1.63
CA GLY A 300 6.10 -3.28 2.59
C GLY A 300 5.38 -2.78 3.84
N LEU A 301 5.76 -1.61 4.36
CA LEU A 301 5.08 -0.98 5.50
C LEU A 301 3.62 -0.62 5.19
N LEU A 302 3.33 -0.18 3.96
CA LEU A 302 2.00 0.30 3.57
C LEU A 302 1.11 -0.76 2.92
N LEU A 303 1.69 -1.66 2.14
CA LEU A 303 0.99 -2.67 1.35
C LEU A 303 1.11 -4.08 1.95
N GLY A 304 1.84 -4.22 3.06
CA GLY A 304 1.93 -5.46 3.82
C GLY A 304 0.59 -5.92 4.40
N SER A 305 0.55 -7.17 4.83
CA SER A 305 -0.64 -7.78 5.43
C SER A 305 -0.97 -7.23 6.83
N ASP A 306 0.02 -6.72 7.55
CA ASP A 306 -0.13 -6.22 8.92
C ASP A 306 -0.80 -4.84 8.98
N ASP A 307 -2.04 -4.80 9.46
CA ASP A 307 -2.81 -3.57 9.61
C ASP A 307 -2.28 -2.64 10.71
N LYS A 308 -1.65 -3.21 11.75
CA LYS A 308 -1.06 -2.44 12.84
C LYS A 308 0.13 -1.64 12.34
N VAL A 309 1.04 -2.28 11.61
CA VAL A 309 2.21 -1.62 10.98
C VAL A 309 1.76 -0.56 9.99
N ARG A 310 0.80 -0.89 9.11
CA ARG A 310 0.24 0.06 8.14
C ARG A 310 -0.36 1.29 8.80
N THR A 311 -1.17 1.11 9.84
CA THR A 311 -1.82 2.22 10.56
C THR A 311 -0.82 3.07 11.32
N TRP A 312 0.17 2.44 11.95
CA TRP A 312 1.27 3.11 12.65
C TRP A 312 2.08 4.03 11.72
N PHE A 313 2.53 3.52 10.58
CA PHE A 313 3.29 4.31 9.61
C PHE A 313 2.42 5.38 8.93
N ALA A 314 1.16 5.08 8.61
CA ALA A 314 0.22 6.06 8.08
C ALA A 314 -0.08 7.20 9.08
N GLN A 315 -0.10 6.91 10.39
CA GLN A 315 -0.23 7.94 11.41
C GLN A 315 0.99 8.87 11.45
N TYR A 316 2.19 8.30 11.39
CA TYR A 316 3.45 9.06 11.32
C TYR A 316 3.47 10.04 10.15
N VAL A 317 3.17 9.58 8.93
CA VAL A 317 3.11 10.43 7.74
C VAL A 317 2.10 11.58 7.94
N ARG A 318 0.96 11.33 8.58
CA ARG A 318 -0.05 12.38 8.85
C ARG A 318 0.38 13.34 9.95
N SER A 319 1.07 12.87 10.99
CA SER A 319 1.55 13.70 12.09
C SER A 319 2.62 14.69 11.62
N CYS A 320 3.64 14.23 10.88
CA CYS A 320 4.72 15.09 10.40
C CYS A 320 4.20 16.21 9.47
N GLN A 321 3.20 15.91 8.62
CA GLN A 321 2.61 16.92 7.73
C GLN A 321 1.82 18.03 8.45
N LYS A 322 1.35 17.80 9.69
CA LYS A 322 0.65 18.85 10.46
C LYS A 322 1.61 19.91 10.99
N LYS A 323 2.90 19.61 11.11
CA LYS A 323 3.92 20.51 11.67
C LYS A 323 4.30 21.64 10.71
N GLY A 324 3.89 21.59 9.44
CA GLY A 324 4.08 22.69 8.48
C GLY A 324 5.54 23.14 8.41
N GLU A 325 5.79 24.45 8.53
CA GLU A 325 7.15 25.02 8.47
C GLU A 325 8.05 24.66 9.67
N THR A 326 7.47 24.29 10.81
CA THR A 326 8.25 23.83 11.99
C THR A 326 8.78 22.41 11.83
N GLY A 327 8.31 21.67 10.82
CA GLY A 327 8.78 20.33 10.45
C GLY A 327 9.88 20.33 9.39
N LYS A 328 10.42 21.51 9.01
CA LYS A 328 11.55 21.63 8.08
C LYS A 328 12.76 20.88 8.64
N GLY A 329 13.18 19.81 7.98
CA GLY A 329 14.25 18.90 8.44
C GLY A 329 13.77 17.63 9.17
N SER A 330 12.48 17.30 9.11
CA SER A 330 11.98 16.00 9.58
C SER A 330 12.52 14.83 8.76
N THR A 331 12.53 13.63 9.35
CA THR A 331 12.95 12.41 8.63
C THR A 331 12.00 12.09 7.46
N LEU A 332 10.74 12.52 7.54
CA LEU A 332 9.78 12.44 6.43
C LEU A 332 10.19 13.33 5.25
N GLU A 333 10.72 14.53 5.50
CA GLU A 333 11.16 15.43 4.42
C GLU A 333 12.41 14.89 3.72
N ALA A 334 13.34 14.29 4.48
CA ALA A 334 14.48 13.56 3.90
C ALA A 334 14.01 12.39 3.01
N LEU A 335 13.01 11.62 3.46
CA LEU A 335 12.39 10.56 2.65
C LEU A 335 11.75 11.11 1.37
N ARG A 336 11.03 12.23 1.46
CA ARG A 336 10.43 12.88 0.28
C ARG A 336 11.48 13.38 -0.70
N GLY A 337 12.56 13.99 -0.21
CA GLY A 337 13.69 14.43 -1.03
C GLY A 337 14.33 13.29 -1.80
N GLU A 338 14.59 12.16 -1.14
CA GLU A 338 15.18 10.98 -1.80
C GLU A 338 14.22 10.33 -2.81
N LEU A 339 12.93 10.21 -2.48
CA LEU A 339 11.92 9.71 -3.42
C LEU A 339 11.74 10.64 -4.62
N LEU A 340 11.76 11.96 -4.42
CA LEU A 340 11.69 12.95 -5.49
C LEU A 340 12.94 12.90 -6.38
N SER A 341 14.13 12.80 -5.80
CA SER A 341 15.39 12.60 -6.53
C SER A 341 15.33 11.36 -7.43
N ARG A 342 14.78 10.24 -6.92
CA ARG A 342 14.57 9.02 -7.73
C ARG A 342 13.58 9.23 -8.87
N LEU A 343 12.47 9.95 -8.64
CA LEU A 343 11.53 10.30 -9.70
C LEU A 343 12.19 11.20 -10.77
N GLN A 344 12.93 12.22 -10.35
CA GLN A 344 13.65 13.13 -11.24
C GLN A 344 14.70 12.39 -12.07
N ARG A 345 15.44 11.45 -11.47
CA ARG A 345 16.37 10.57 -12.20
C ARG A 345 15.67 9.79 -13.31
N LEU A 346 14.48 9.24 -13.07
CA LEU A 346 13.71 8.54 -14.11
C LEU A 346 13.24 9.47 -15.24
N VAL A 347 12.90 10.72 -14.89
CA VAL A 347 12.39 11.71 -15.83
C VAL A 347 13.52 12.37 -16.65
N LEU A 348 14.71 12.54 -16.10
CA LEU A 348 15.88 13.09 -16.81
C LEU A 348 16.21 12.30 -18.09
N PHE A 349 16.05 10.97 -18.07
CA PHE A 349 16.25 10.12 -19.24
C PHE A 349 15.10 10.17 -20.26
N SER A 350 13.94 10.71 -19.88
CA SER A 350 12.75 10.87 -20.73
C SER A 350 12.77 12.20 -21.52
N MET A 351 13.73 13.09 -21.27
CA MET A 351 13.73 14.47 -21.78
C MET A 351 13.90 14.62 -23.30
N GLU A 352 14.49 13.64 -23.99
CA GLU A 352 14.73 13.78 -25.44
C GLU A 352 13.57 13.29 -26.32
N GLN A 353 12.72 12.35 -25.86
CA GLN A 353 11.64 11.77 -26.69
C GLN A 353 10.34 11.37 -25.95
N GLN A 354 10.20 11.67 -24.64
CA GLN A 354 9.14 11.12 -23.75
C GLN A 354 9.17 9.59 -23.60
N ASP A 355 10.18 8.92 -24.16
CA ASP A 355 10.29 7.46 -24.15
C ASP A 355 10.98 6.97 -22.87
N LEU A 356 10.32 6.05 -22.18
CA LEU A 356 10.85 5.43 -20.96
C LEU A 356 11.60 4.14 -21.32
N PRO A 357 12.90 3.98 -21.03
CA PRO A 357 13.64 2.77 -21.40
C PRO A 357 13.14 1.53 -20.64
N ASP A 358 13.11 0.37 -21.32
CA ASP A 358 12.60 -0.91 -20.78
C ASP A 358 13.18 -1.25 -19.39
N CYS A 359 14.48 -1.03 -19.18
CA CYS A 359 15.18 -1.31 -17.93
C CYS A 359 14.69 -0.50 -16.73
N ARG A 360 13.99 0.63 -16.95
CA ARG A 360 13.49 1.53 -15.91
C ARG A 360 11.98 1.47 -15.72
N VAL A 361 11.23 0.82 -16.62
CA VAL A 361 9.76 0.70 -16.55
C VAL A 361 9.32 0.00 -15.25
N VAL A 362 10.04 -1.03 -14.82
CA VAL A 362 9.73 -1.76 -13.57
C VAL A 362 9.96 -0.88 -12.34
N GLN A 363 11.06 -0.11 -12.32
CA GLN A 363 11.34 0.84 -11.26
C GLN A 363 10.25 1.93 -11.20
N ALA A 364 9.86 2.47 -12.34
CA ALA A 364 8.79 3.47 -12.44
C ALA A 364 7.44 2.91 -11.96
N ASN A 365 7.09 1.67 -12.32
CA ASN A 365 5.91 0.97 -11.80
C ASN A 365 5.89 0.89 -10.28
N SER A 366 7.03 0.51 -9.67
CA SER A 366 7.16 0.39 -8.22
C SER A 366 6.97 1.74 -7.51
N LEU A 367 7.54 2.81 -8.08
CA LEU A 367 7.43 4.17 -7.53
C LEU A 367 6.02 4.73 -7.69
N LEU A 368 5.39 4.64 -8.86
CA LEU A 368 3.99 5.09 -9.06
C LEU A 368 3.05 4.39 -8.07
N ARG A 369 3.26 3.09 -7.85
CA ARG A 369 2.49 2.31 -6.87
C ARG A 369 2.75 2.79 -5.44
N LEU A 370 4.01 3.05 -5.07
CA LEU A 370 4.36 3.59 -3.75
C LEU A 370 3.72 4.97 -3.51
N PHE A 371 3.79 5.89 -4.48
CA PHE A 371 3.17 7.22 -4.36
C PHE A 371 1.64 7.12 -4.24
N CYS A 372 1.00 6.20 -4.96
CA CYS A 372 -0.41 5.88 -4.76
C CYS A 372 -0.70 5.41 -3.33
N ALA A 373 0.15 4.54 -2.76
CA ALA A 373 0.00 4.05 -1.38
C ALA A 373 0.21 5.18 -0.34
N LEU A 374 1.24 6.00 -0.51
CA LEU A 374 1.51 7.16 0.35
C LEU A 374 0.34 8.16 0.33
N ARG A 375 -0.23 8.43 -0.85
CA ARG A 375 -1.36 9.33 -0.98
C ARG A 375 -2.68 8.75 -0.48
N GLY A 376 -2.93 7.48 -0.80
CA GLY A 376 -4.21 6.82 -0.58
C GLY A 376 -4.38 6.24 0.81
N ILE A 377 -3.33 5.63 1.36
CA ILE A 377 -3.31 4.96 2.66
C ILE A 377 -2.74 5.90 3.72
N ALA A 378 -1.55 6.45 3.47
CA ALA A 378 -0.85 7.31 4.44
C ALA A 378 -1.36 8.76 4.43
N GLY A 379 -2.16 9.17 3.44
CA GLY A 379 -2.71 10.52 3.36
C GLY A 379 -1.65 11.61 3.13
N LEU A 380 -0.55 11.29 2.44
CA LEU A 380 0.47 12.25 2.01
C LEU A 380 -0.14 13.28 1.05
N LYS A 381 0.09 14.58 1.29
CA LYS A 381 -0.23 15.67 0.37
C LYS A 381 1.02 15.96 -0.46
N PHE A 382 0.89 15.83 -1.78
CA PHE A 382 2.00 16.10 -2.69
C PHE A 382 2.35 17.59 -2.73
N THR A 383 3.64 17.91 -2.86
CA THR A 383 4.11 19.26 -3.19
C THR A 383 3.96 19.53 -4.69
N GLU A 384 4.02 20.80 -5.11
CA GLU A 384 3.95 21.15 -6.54
C GLU A 384 5.08 20.49 -7.36
N ASP A 385 6.31 20.43 -6.82
CA ASP A 385 7.45 19.76 -7.47
C ASP A 385 7.19 18.26 -7.66
N GLU A 386 6.68 17.58 -6.64
CA GLU A 386 6.32 16.16 -6.73
C GLU A 386 5.19 15.95 -7.76
N VAL A 387 4.18 16.83 -7.77
CA VAL A 387 3.07 16.76 -8.73
C VAL A 387 3.59 16.90 -10.17
N ALA A 388 4.46 17.87 -10.44
CA ALA A 388 5.01 18.10 -11.77
C ALA A 388 5.77 16.88 -12.29
N VAL A 389 6.68 16.32 -11.48
CA VAL A 389 7.49 15.15 -11.86
C VAL A 389 6.62 13.90 -11.98
N LEU A 390 5.63 13.71 -11.10
CA LEU A 390 4.70 12.58 -11.16
C LEU A 390 3.82 12.61 -12.41
N VAL A 391 3.29 13.78 -12.78
CA VAL A 391 2.51 13.93 -14.01
C VAL A 391 3.40 13.67 -15.23
N GLN A 392 4.62 14.20 -15.24
CA GLN A 392 5.58 13.95 -16.32
C GLN A 392 5.93 12.47 -16.46
N LEU A 393 6.18 11.78 -15.35
CA LEU A 393 6.45 10.35 -15.37
C LEU A 393 5.21 9.56 -15.81
N ALA A 394 4.06 9.78 -15.20
CA ALA A 394 2.81 9.05 -15.52
C ALA A 394 2.34 9.25 -16.97
N THR A 395 2.77 10.33 -17.62
CA THR A 395 2.47 10.62 -19.03
C THR A 395 3.65 10.36 -19.98
N SER A 396 4.65 9.59 -19.55
CA SER A 396 5.72 9.09 -20.42
C SER A 396 5.21 7.94 -21.32
N HIS A 397 5.92 7.69 -22.42
CA HIS A 397 5.63 6.65 -23.39
C HIS A 397 6.50 5.42 -23.10
N PRO A 398 5.92 4.30 -22.63
CA PRO A 398 6.69 3.09 -22.42
C PRO A 398 6.82 2.28 -23.71
N PRO A 399 7.83 1.39 -23.80
CA PRO A 399 7.94 0.38 -24.83
C PRO A 399 6.75 -0.60 -24.81
N PRO A 400 6.43 -1.24 -25.95
CA PRO A 400 5.35 -2.23 -26.06
C PRO A 400 5.73 -3.57 -25.44
N SER A 401 5.94 -3.56 -24.12
CA SER A 401 6.22 -4.72 -23.28
C SER A 401 5.13 -4.91 -22.23
N ALA A 402 5.03 -6.10 -21.62
CA ALA A 402 4.05 -6.37 -20.56
C ALA A 402 4.22 -5.41 -19.36
N ALA A 403 5.47 -5.03 -19.04
CA ALA A 403 5.78 -4.04 -18.03
C ALA A 403 5.31 -2.63 -18.43
N GLY A 404 5.42 -2.28 -19.72
CA GLY A 404 4.91 -1.03 -20.29
C GLY A 404 3.38 -0.93 -20.27
N ILE A 405 2.67 -2.01 -20.61
CA ILE A 405 1.20 -2.08 -20.49
C ILE A 405 0.79 -1.83 -19.03
N ARG A 406 1.45 -2.50 -18.08
CA ARG A 406 1.20 -2.29 -16.64
C ARG A 406 1.47 -0.85 -16.22
N PHE A 407 2.52 -0.23 -16.75
CA PHE A 407 2.87 1.16 -16.49
C PHE A 407 1.78 2.13 -16.94
N VAL A 408 1.27 1.96 -18.16
CA VAL A 408 0.13 2.75 -18.67
C VAL A 408 -1.09 2.59 -17.75
N SER A 409 -1.45 1.36 -17.41
CA SER A 409 -2.60 1.09 -16.53
C SER A 409 -2.43 1.72 -15.15
N LEU A 410 -1.24 1.64 -14.55
CA LEU A 410 -0.93 2.27 -13.27
C LEU A 410 -0.94 3.80 -13.35
N GLY A 411 -0.39 4.38 -14.41
CA GLY A 411 -0.41 5.83 -14.67
C GLY A 411 -1.84 6.35 -14.80
N LEU A 412 -2.69 5.67 -15.58
CA LEU A 412 -4.11 5.99 -15.71
C LEU A 412 -4.85 5.91 -14.37
N CYS A 413 -4.63 4.83 -13.62
CA CYS A 413 -5.21 4.67 -12.28
C CYS A 413 -4.73 5.73 -11.30
N MET A 414 -3.47 6.14 -11.37
CA MET A 414 -2.91 7.19 -10.52
C MET A 414 -3.57 8.55 -10.80
N LEU A 415 -3.75 8.92 -12.07
CA LEU A 415 -4.48 10.13 -12.46
C LEU A 415 -5.93 10.14 -11.95
N LEU A 416 -6.58 8.97 -11.92
CA LEU A 416 -7.94 8.82 -11.37
C LEU A 416 -7.98 8.82 -9.83
N ALA A 417 -7.02 8.18 -9.17
CA ALA A 417 -6.96 8.07 -7.72
C ALA A 417 -6.49 9.36 -7.04
N CYS A 418 -5.62 10.13 -7.71
CA CYS A 418 -4.95 11.31 -7.15
C CYS A 418 -5.42 12.59 -7.85
N PRO A 419 -6.53 13.23 -7.39
CA PRO A 419 -7.10 14.41 -8.07
C PRO A 419 -6.18 15.64 -8.04
N SER A 420 -5.21 15.69 -7.12
CA SER A 420 -4.23 16.78 -7.03
C SER A 420 -3.32 16.85 -8.27
N LEU A 421 -3.14 15.75 -9.00
CA LEU A 421 -2.29 15.70 -10.20
C LEU A 421 -2.90 16.48 -11.38
N VAL A 422 -4.22 16.48 -11.50
CA VAL A 422 -4.99 17.19 -12.55
C VAL A 422 -5.65 18.47 -12.01
N SER A 423 -5.07 19.04 -10.95
CA SER A 423 -5.58 20.28 -10.34
C SER A 423 -5.28 21.50 -11.22
N SER A 424 -4.10 21.57 -11.82
CA SER A 424 -3.67 22.60 -12.77
C SER A 424 -4.20 22.32 -14.19
N GLN A 425 -4.56 23.39 -14.91
CA GLN A 425 -5.02 23.30 -16.30
C GLN A 425 -3.93 22.80 -17.26
N GLU A 426 -2.65 23.06 -16.94
CA GLU A 426 -1.52 22.56 -17.73
C GLU A 426 -1.37 21.05 -17.63
N HIS A 427 -1.36 20.52 -16.40
CA HIS A 427 -1.30 19.09 -16.13
C HIS A 427 -2.53 18.35 -16.68
N GLU A 428 -3.71 18.96 -16.60
CA GLU A 428 -4.93 18.44 -17.20
C GLU A 428 -4.78 18.28 -18.73
N LYS A 429 -4.31 19.33 -19.43
CA LYS A 429 -4.04 19.26 -20.88
C LYS A 429 -2.98 18.23 -21.23
N GLN A 430 -1.95 18.06 -20.40
CA GLN A 430 -0.92 17.03 -20.58
C GLN A 430 -1.51 15.62 -20.46
N ALA A 431 -2.28 15.36 -19.41
CA ALA A 431 -3.00 14.09 -19.23
C ALA A 431 -3.94 13.80 -20.41
N THR A 432 -4.71 14.79 -20.87
CA THR A 432 -5.61 14.64 -22.03
C THR A 432 -4.84 14.31 -23.32
N ARG A 433 -3.68 14.96 -23.56
CA ARG A 433 -2.83 14.66 -24.73
C ARG A 433 -2.31 13.23 -24.68
N TRP A 434 -1.85 12.78 -23.52
CA TRP A 434 -1.35 11.42 -23.32
C TRP A 434 -2.44 10.36 -23.46
N ILE A 435 -3.64 10.57 -22.90
CA ILE A 435 -4.76 9.63 -23.09
C ILE A 435 -5.18 9.55 -24.57
N ARG A 436 -5.15 10.67 -25.29
CA ARG A 436 -5.40 10.68 -26.75
C ARG A 436 -4.34 9.90 -27.53
N TRP A 437 -3.09 9.92 -27.08
CA TRP A 437 -2.02 9.08 -27.64
C TRP A 437 -2.30 7.60 -27.38
N LEU A 438 -2.67 7.22 -26.15
CA LEU A 438 -3.04 5.83 -25.81
C LEU A 438 -4.15 5.27 -26.71
N MET A 439 -5.18 6.08 -26.99
CA MET A 439 -6.27 5.66 -27.89
C MET A 439 -5.81 5.38 -29.32
N ARG A 440 -4.74 6.03 -29.79
CA ARG A 440 -4.19 5.80 -31.14
C ARG A 440 -3.31 4.56 -31.17
N GLU A 441 -2.52 4.36 -30.12
CA GLU A 441 -1.51 3.31 -30.03
C GLU A 441 -2.03 1.95 -29.51
N GLU A 442 -3.29 1.87 -29.06
CA GLU A 442 -3.92 0.62 -28.59
C GLU A 442 -3.67 -0.57 -29.53
N SER A 443 -3.87 -0.35 -30.84
CA SER A 443 -3.71 -1.40 -31.84
C SER A 443 -2.25 -1.81 -32.09
N TYR A 444 -1.29 -0.92 -31.81
CA TYR A 444 0.15 -1.19 -31.92
C TYR A 444 0.64 -2.03 -30.74
N PHE A 445 0.27 -1.63 -29.51
CA PHE A 445 0.59 -2.41 -28.31
C PHE A 445 -0.02 -3.82 -28.35
N GLY A 446 -1.27 -3.96 -28.82
CA GLY A 446 -1.91 -5.28 -28.91
C GLY A 446 -1.27 -6.22 -29.95
N ARG A 447 -0.68 -5.67 -31.02
CA ARG A 447 0.00 -6.47 -32.05
C ARG A 447 1.42 -6.86 -31.65
N THR A 448 2.16 -5.97 -31.00
CA THR A 448 3.58 -6.15 -30.71
C THR A 448 3.83 -6.91 -29.39
N SER A 449 2.96 -6.76 -28.40
CA SER A 449 3.19 -7.32 -27.06
C SER A 449 2.80 -8.79 -26.91
N GLY A 450 2.08 -9.37 -27.88
CA GLY A 450 1.54 -10.74 -27.81
C GLY A 450 0.49 -10.99 -26.72
N VAL A 451 0.17 -9.96 -25.92
CA VAL A 451 -0.87 -9.92 -24.90
C VAL A 451 -2.00 -9.05 -25.46
N ASN A 452 -3.24 -9.55 -25.49
CA ASN A 452 -4.40 -8.75 -25.88
C ASN A 452 -4.43 -7.46 -25.03
N ALA A 453 -4.23 -6.30 -25.67
CA ALA A 453 -3.98 -5.03 -24.98
C ALA A 453 -5.16 -4.63 -24.07
N SER A 454 -4.96 -4.67 -22.75
CA SER A 454 -6.01 -4.47 -21.74
C SER A 454 -6.36 -3.00 -21.47
N PHE A 455 -5.48 -2.04 -21.80
CA PHE A 455 -5.70 -0.64 -21.41
C PHE A 455 -6.73 0.09 -22.29
N GLY A 456 -6.91 -0.31 -23.56
CA GLY A 456 -7.96 0.24 -24.42
C GLY A 456 -9.35 -0.14 -23.95
N GLU A 457 -9.53 -1.42 -23.60
CA GLU A 457 -10.73 -1.93 -22.94
C GLU A 457 -10.98 -1.23 -21.61
N MET A 458 -9.92 -1.02 -20.81
CA MET A 458 -9.98 -0.27 -19.55
C MET A 458 -10.44 1.18 -19.75
N LEU A 459 -9.88 1.91 -20.74
CA LEU A 459 -10.27 3.28 -21.08
C LEU A 459 -11.75 3.36 -21.48
N LEU A 460 -12.20 2.42 -22.32
CA LEU A 460 -13.58 2.34 -22.75
C LEU A 460 -14.52 2.04 -21.58
N LEU A 461 -14.16 1.10 -20.71
CA LEU A 461 -14.93 0.75 -19.51
C LEU A 461 -15.07 1.95 -18.58
N ILE A 462 -13.98 2.68 -18.32
CA ILE A 462 -13.99 3.92 -17.54
C ILE A 462 -14.91 4.98 -18.18
N ALA A 463 -14.80 5.17 -19.50
CA ALA A 463 -15.64 6.13 -20.24
C ALA A 463 -17.13 5.79 -20.09
N ILE A 464 -17.50 4.52 -20.24
CA ILE A 464 -18.89 4.09 -20.11
C ILE A 464 -19.39 4.29 -18.68
N HIS A 465 -18.61 3.96 -17.66
CA HIS A 465 -19.01 4.17 -16.27
C HIS A 465 -19.18 5.65 -15.92
N PHE A 466 -18.34 6.53 -16.48
CA PHE A 466 -18.52 7.98 -16.32
C PHE A 466 -19.81 8.48 -16.95
N HIS A 467 -20.17 8.04 -18.16
CA HIS A 467 -21.46 8.36 -18.80
C HIS A 467 -22.65 7.77 -18.03
N GLY A 468 -22.49 6.57 -17.46
CA GLY A 468 -23.46 5.92 -16.59
C GLY A 468 -23.60 6.55 -15.21
N ASN A 469 -22.75 7.52 -14.86
CA ASN A 469 -22.62 8.10 -13.51
C ASN A 469 -22.39 7.03 -12.42
N GLN A 470 -21.73 5.93 -12.76
CA GLN A 470 -21.41 4.82 -11.86
C GLN A 470 -19.95 4.94 -11.42
N LEU A 471 -19.71 5.50 -10.23
CA LEU A 471 -18.34 5.76 -9.77
C LEU A 471 -17.73 4.60 -8.95
N SER A 472 -18.56 3.76 -8.32
CA SER A 472 -18.08 2.57 -7.58
C SER A 472 -17.27 1.60 -8.45
N PRO A 473 -17.74 1.22 -9.66
CA PRO A 473 -16.98 0.33 -10.54
C PRO A 473 -15.60 0.89 -10.91
N ILE A 474 -15.53 2.21 -11.11
CA ILE A 474 -14.27 2.90 -11.42
C ILE A 474 -13.33 2.79 -10.22
N ALA A 475 -13.85 3.00 -9.01
CA ALA A 475 -13.07 2.86 -7.79
C ALA A 475 -12.56 1.42 -7.59
N ASP A 476 -13.41 0.41 -7.84
CA ASP A 476 -13.04 -1.00 -7.74
C ASP A 476 -11.98 -1.39 -8.78
N LEU A 477 -12.14 -0.93 -10.03
CA LEU A 477 -11.17 -1.12 -11.12
C LEU A 477 -9.82 -0.49 -10.78
N VAL A 478 -9.83 0.74 -10.26
CA VAL A 478 -8.60 1.45 -9.84
C VAL A 478 -7.92 0.72 -8.69
N CYS A 479 -8.68 0.29 -7.67
CA CYS A 479 -8.12 -0.46 -6.54
C CYS A 479 -7.55 -1.83 -6.96
N SER A 480 -8.24 -2.52 -7.87
CA SER A 480 -7.78 -3.81 -8.42
C SER A 480 -6.48 -3.64 -9.20
N THR A 481 -6.40 -2.63 -10.06
CA THR A 481 -5.22 -2.36 -10.90
C THR A 481 -4.01 -1.90 -10.08
N LEU A 482 -4.21 -1.05 -9.07
CA LEU A 482 -3.15 -0.62 -8.15
C LEU A 482 -2.74 -1.72 -7.15
N GLY A 483 -3.59 -2.75 -6.98
CA GLY A 483 -3.41 -3.81 -5.99
C GLY A 483 -3.44 -3.28 -4.55
N MET A 484 -4.31 -2.30 -4.27
CA MET A 484 -4.50 -1.69 -2.96
C MET A 484 -5.88 -1.03 -2.84
N LYS A 485 -6.44 -0.99 -1.62
CA LYS A 485 -7.74 -0.34 -1.35
C LYS A 485 -7.53 1.12 -0.97
N ILE A 486 -8.00 2.04 -1.81
CA ILE A 486 -7.93 3.48 -1.58
C ILE A 486 -9.35 4.07 -1.62
N PRO A 487 -9.74 4.91 -0.66
CA PRO A 487 -11.03 5.60 -0.72
C PRO A 487 -11.04 6.67 -1.81
N ILE A 488 -11.72 6.42 -2.93
CA ILE A 488 -11.91 7.39 -4.01
C ILE A 488 -13.25 8.11 -3.82
N ARG A 489 -13.20 9.43 -3.60
CA ARG A 489 -14.42 10.24 -3.40
C ARG A 489 -15.02 10.66 -4.75
N PRO A 490 -16.36 10.71 -4.90
CA PRO A 490 -17.02 11.15 -6.13
C PRO A 490 -16.54 12.50 -6.67
N ASN A 491 -16.35 13.49 -5.79
CA ASN A 491 -15.91 14.84 -6.17
C ASN A 491 -14.48 14.85 -6.74
N SER A 492 -13.63 13.91 -6.33
CA SER A 492 -12.26 13.78 -6.83
C SER A 492 -12.22 13.41 -8.31
N LEU A 493 -13.24 12.70 -8.79
CA LEU A 493 -13.32 12.24 -10.18
C LEU A 493 -13.99 13.27 -11.10
N ALA A 494 -14.50 14.40 -10.60
CA ALA A 494 -15.32 15.32 -11.40
C ALA A 494 -14.59 15.88 -12.64
N LYS A 495 -13.32 16.27 -12.47
CA LYS A 495 -12.49 16.76 -13.59
C LYS A 495 -12.20 15.67 -14.62
N MET A 496 -11.71 14.52 -14.15
CA MET A 496 -11.46 13.37 -15.02
C MET A 496 -12.73 12.91 -15.74
N LYS A 497 -13.88 12.94 -15.07
CA LYS A 497 -15.19 12.69 -15.68
C LYS A 497 -15.48 13.69 -16.80
N ALA A 498 -15.22 14.97 -16.61
CA ALA A 498 -15.40 15.98 -17.66
C ALA A 498 -14.48 15.72 -18.85
N VAL A 499 -13.19 15.48 -18.62
CA VAL A 499 -12.21 15.14 -19.67
C VAL A 499 -12.65 13.90 -20.45
N PHE A 500 -13.04 12.82 -19.78
CA PHE A 500 -13.50 11.59 -20.43
C PHE A 500 -14.81 11.82 -21.20
N THR A 501 -15.82 12.44 -20.60
CA THR A 501 -17.15 12.53 -21.22
C THR A 501 -17.31 13.64 -22.26
N GLN A 502 -16.54 14.73 -22.14
CA GLN A 502 -16.68 15.92 -22.98
C GLN A 502 -15.58 16.04 -24.03
N GLU A 503 -14.33 15.64 -23.71
CA GLU A 503 -13.18 15.89 -24.60
C GLU A 503 -12.67 14.64 -25.34
N LEU A 504 -12.62 13.48 -24.66
CA LEU A 504 -12.01 12.27 -25.21
C LEU A 504 -13.05 11.32 -25.81
N PHE A 505 -14.04 10.97 -25.00
CA PHE A 505 -15.04 9.95 -25.27
C PHE A 505 -16.42 10.59 -25.21
N THR A 506 -16.74 11.41 -26.21
CA THR A 506 -18.08 11.98 -26.32
C THR A 506 -19.13 10.86 -26.36
N ASP A 507 -20.35 11.18 -25.92
CA ASP A 507 -21.50 10.27 -25.94
C ASP A 507 -21.65 9.56 -27.31
N GLN A 508 -21.35 10.26 -28.42
CA GLN A 508 -21.36 9.69 -29.77
C GLN A 508 -20.24 8.67 -30.00
N VAL A 509 -19.00 8.98 -29.62
CA VAL A 509 -17.82 8.12 -29.84
C VAL A 509 -17.91 6.83 -29.02
N VAL A 510 -18.32 6.94 -27.75
CA VAL A 510 -18.52 5.79 -26.86
C VAL A 510 -19.60 4.87 -27.41
N THR A 511 -20.72 5.44 -27.84
CA THR A 511 -21.82 4.67 -28.42
C THR A 511 -21.38 3.92 -29.68
N ALA A 512 -20.59 4.56 -30.55
CA ALA A 512 -20.06 3.93 -31.76
C ALA A 512 -19.04 2.80 -31.46
N HIS A 513 -18.23 2.94 -30.42
CA HIS A 513 -17.25 1.91 -30.01
C HIS A 513 -17.89 0.77 -29.23
N ALA A 514 -18.97 1.04 -28.49
CA ALA A 514 -19.64 0.04 -27.65
C ALA A 514 -20.12 -1.19 -28.45
N VAL A 515 -20.50 -1.03 -29.73
CA VAL A 515 -20.90 -2.15 -30.60
C VAL A 515 -19.75 -3.08 -30.96
N LYS A 516 -18.50 -2.59 -30.95
CA LYS A 516 -17.30 -3.37 -31.27
C LYS A 516 -16.80 -4.19 -30.09
N VAL A 517 -17.29 -3.91 -28.88
CA VAL A 517 -16.93 -4.66 -27.67
C VAL A 517 -17.40 -6.10 -27.81
N ALA A 518 -16.54 -7.07 -27.49
CA ALA A 518 -16.93 -8.47 -27.51
C ALA A 518 -18.09 -8.74 -26.53
N VAL A 519 -18.95 -9.69 -26.90
CA VAL A 519 -19.98 -10.18 -25.98
C VAL A 519 -19.32 -10.93 -24.84
N THR A 520 -19.95 -10.91 -23.66
CA THR A 520 -19.49 -11.69 -22.51
C THR A 520 -19.80 -13.17 -22.77
N PRO A 521 -18.78 -14.04 -22.97
CA PRO A 521 -19.00 -15.45 -23.22
C PRO A 521 -19.48 -16.14 -21.94
N ASN A 522 -20.39 -17.11 -22.08
CA ASN A 522 -20.91 -17.93 -20.99
C ASN A 522 -21.48 -17.11 -19.81
N LEU A 523 -22.21 -16.03 -20.10
CA LEU A 523 -22.78 -15.14 -19.09
C LEU A 523 -23.81 -15.87 -18.21
N ASN A 524 -23.59 -15.92 -16.90
CA ASN A 524 -24.48 -16.56 -15.92
C ASN A 524 -24.56 -15.77 -14.59
N ALA A 525 -25.45 -16.16 -13.68
CA ALA A 525 -25.67 -15.47 -12.39
C ALA A 525 -24.45 -15.45 -11.46
N ASN A 526 -23.48 -16.35 -11.67
CA ASN A 526 -22.26 -16.42 -10.87
C ASN A 526 -21.14 -15.53 -11.43
N THR A 527 -21.36 -14.92 -12.60
CA THR A 527 -20.37 -14.04 -13.23
C THR A 527 -20.33 -12.73 -12.44
N ALA A 528 -19.30 -12.57 -11.61
CA ALA A 528 -19.12 -11.38 -10.78
C ALA A 528 -18.34 -10.27 -11.51
N GLY A 529 -18.66 -9.02 -11.19
CA GLY A 529 -17.98 -7.83 -11.72
C GLY A 529 -18.83 -7.05 -12.73
N PHE A 530 -18.29 -5.91 -13.19
CA PHE A 530 -18.97 -5.04 -14.14
C PHE A 530 -18.59 -5.42 -15.58
N LEU A 531 -19.47 -6.19 -16.20
CA LEU A 531 -19.33 -6.78 -17.53
C LEU A 531 -19.79 -5.81 -18.64
N PRO A 532 -19.31 -5.99 -19.90
CA PRO A 532 -19.78 -5.24 -21.07
C PRO A 532 -21.30 -5.16 -21.22
N VAL A 533 -22.03 -6.19 -20.78
CA VAL A 533 -23.50 -6.20 -20.81
C VAL A 533 -24.15 -5.09 -19.97
N HIS A 534 -23.57 -4.74 -18.82
CA HIS A 534 -24.07 -3.65 -17.97
C HIS A 534 -23.88 -2.28 -18.63
N CYS A 535 -22.76 -2.13 -19.33
CA CYS A 535 -22.44 -0.95 -20.12
C CYS A 535 -23.45 -0.75 -21.27
N ILE A 536 -23.72 -1.80 -22.04
CA ILE A 536 -24.71 -1.75 -23.13
C ILE A 536 -26.11 -1.49 -22.59
N TYR A 537 -26.50 -2.14 -21.48
CA TYR A 537 -27.76 -1.88 -20.80
C TYR A 537 -27.92 -0.39 -20.44
N GLN A 538 -26.89 0.23 -19.86
CA GLN A 538 -26.94 1.64 -19.47
C GLN A 538 -27.02 2.59 -20.68
N LEU A 539 -26.27 2.31 -21.75
CA LEU A 539 -26.32 3.08 -23.00
C LEU A 539 -27.67 2.94 -23.74
N LEU A 540 -28.28 1.76 -23.68
CA LEU A 540 -29.65 1.54 -24.17
C LEU A 540 -30.66 2.31 -23.33
N LYS A 541 -30.50 2.30 -22.00
CA LYS A 541 -31.39 3.00 -21.06
C LYS A 541 -31.33 4.52 -21.25
N SER A 542 -30.16 5.08 -21.55
CA SER A 542 -29.98 6.51 -21.85
C SER A 542 -30.38 6.90 -23.29
N ARG A 543 -30.85 5.96 -24.10
CA ARG A 543 -31.21 6.15 -25.53
C ARG A 543 -30.03 6.61 -26.41
N ALA A 544 -28.79 6.34 -26.00
CA ALA A 544 -27.59 6.79 -26.72
C ALA A 544 -27.48 6.19 -28.13
N PHE A 545 -27.72 4.87 -28.28
CA PHE A 545 -27.71 4.20 -29.58
C PHE A 545 -28.71 4.78 -30.57
N THR A 546 -29.90 5.12 -30.08
CA THR A 546 -30.96 5.71 -30.89
C THR A 546 -30.63 7.16 -31.28
N LYS A 547 -30.14 7.96 -30.32
CA LYS A 547 -29.72 9.34 -30.53
C LYS A 547 -28.62 9.47 -31.59
N HIS A 548 -27.65 8.56 -31.60
CA HIS A 548 -26.50 8.59 -32.49
C HIS A 548 -26.61 7.64 -33.70
N ARG A 549 -27.76 6.97 -33.89
CA ARG A 549 -28.04 6.05 -35.00
C ARG A 549 -27.05 4.89 -35.14
N VAL A 550 -26.69 4.30 -34.01
CA VAL A 550 -25.75 3.17 -33.96
C VAL A 550 -26.51 1.85 -33.91
N ARG A 551 -26.19 0.92 -34.82
CA ARG A 551 -26.84 -0.41 -34.91
C ARG A 551 -26.34 -1.34 -33.81
N ILE A 552 -27.16 -1.56 -32.78
CA ILE A 552 -26.84 -2.44 -31.63
C ILE A 552 -27.51 -3.83 -31.71
N LYS A 553 -28.41 -4.05 -32.68
CA LYS A 553 -29.21 -5.28 -32.86
C LYS A 553 -28.37 -6.56 -32.81
N GLU A 554 -27.33 -6.62 -33.64
CA GLU A 554 -26.46 -7.81 -33.76
C GLU A 554 -25.73 -8.13 -32.45
N TRP A 555 -25.29 -7.10 -31.73
CA TRP A 555 -24.60 -7.26 -30.46
C TRP A 555 -25.53 -7.86 -29.40
N VAL A 556 -26.76 -7.34 -29.28
CA VAL A 556 -27.76 -7.85 -28.34
C VAL A 556 -28.05 -9.31 -28.65
N LEU A 557 -28.29 -9.65 -29.92
CA LEU A 557 -28.55 -11.03 -30.32
C LEU A 557 -27.38 -11.96 -29.95
N LYS A 558 -26.14 -11.58 -30.30
CA LYS A 558 -24.93 -12.36 -29.94
C LYS A 558 -24.78 -12.54 -28.43
N GLN A 559 -25.09 -11.51 -27.63
CA GLN A 559 -25.00 -11.59 -26.17
C GLN A 559 -26.06 -12.51 -25.56
N LEU A 560 -27.29 -12.47 -26.08
CA LEU A 560 -28.35 -13.39 -25.66
C LEU A 560 -27.97 -14.84 -25.98
N CYS A 561 -27.40 -15.10 -27.16
CA CYS A 561 -26.91 -16.41 -27.58
C CYS A 561 -25.72 -16.92 -26.74
N ALA A 562 -24.88 -16.01 -26.22
CA ALA A 562 -23.72 -16.35 -25.40
C ALA A 562 -24.04 -16.53 -23.89
N SER A 563 -25.32 -16.50 -23.50
CA SER A 563 -25.75 -16.63 -22.10
C SER A 563 -26.05 -18.07 -21.71
N VAL A 564 -25.67 -18.48 -20.49
CA VAL A 564 -25.80 -19.87 -20.00
C VAL A 564 -26.48 -19.90 -18.62
N PRO A 565 -27.06 -21.04 -18.19
CA PRO A 565 -27.66 -21.14 -16.86
C PRO A 565 -26.59 -21.18 -15.76
N PRO A 566 -26.85 -20.67 -14.54
CA PRO A 566 -28.05 -19.97 -14.09
C PRO A 566 -28.21 -18.56 -14.70
N LEU A 567 -29.45 -18.10 -14.90
CA LEU A 567 -29.73 -16.86 -15.62
C LEU A 567 -29.19 -15.61 -14.89
N HIS A 568 -28.41 -14.78 -15.59
CA HIS A 568 -27.92 -13.52 -15.02
C HIS A 568 -29.06 -12.49 -14.86
N PRO A 569 -29.19 -11.80 -13.70
CA PRO A 569 -30.29 -10.87 -13.41
C PRO A 569 -30.38 -9.63 -14.33
N ILE A 570 -29.35 -9.34 -15.13
CA ILE A 570 -29.34 -8.18 -16.04
C ILE A 570 -30.05 -8.50 -17.36
N LEU A 571 -30.14 -9.78 -17.74
CA LEU A 571 -30.63 -10.20 -19.04
C LEU A 571 -32.11 -9.83 -19.27
N PRO A 572 -33.05 -10.07 -18.33
CA PRO A 572 -34.43 -9.62 -18.50
C PRO A 572 -34.53 -8.10 -18.66
N ALA A 573 -33.79 -7.34 -17.83
CA ALA A 573 -33.77 -5.88 -17.90
C ALA A 573 -33.16 -5.35 -19.21
N LEU A 574 -32.15 -6.03 -19.75
CA LEU A 574 -31.57 -5.71 -21.06
C LEU A 574 -32.60 -5.89 -22.17
N VAL A 575 -33.35 -7.00 -22.17
CA VAL A 575 -34.43 -7.25 -23.14
C VAL A 575 -35.51 -6.19 -23.03
N GLU A 576 -35.94 -5.83 -21.81
CA GLU A 576 -36.94 -4.80 -21.58
C GLU A 576 -36.55 -3.43 -22.12
N VAL A 577 -35.33 -2.97 -21.81
CA VAL A 577 -34.85 -1.67 -22.29
C VAL A 577 -34.67 -1.71 -23.81
N TYR A 578 -34.21 -2.83 -24.38
CA TYR A 578 -34.08 -2.98 -25.83
C TYR A 578 -35.44 -2.94 -26.52
N VAL A 579 -36.47 -3.66 -26.05
CA VAL A 579 -37.83 -3.61 -26.60
C VAL A 579 -38.39 -2.19 -26.55
N ASN A 580 -38.24 -1.52 -25.41
CA ASN A 580 -38.62 -0.11 -25.26
C ASN A 580 -37.86 0.82 -26.21
N SER A 581 -36.61 0.50 -26.54
CA SER A 581 -35.79 1.26 -27.49
C SER A 581 -36.20 1.12 -28.96
N VAL A 582 -36.87 0.01 -29.29
CA VAL A 582 -37.37 -0.28 -30.64
C VAL A 582 -38.77 0.31 -30.85
N ILE A 583 -39.65 0.18 -29.85
CA ILE A 583 -41.07 0.57 -29.98
C ILE A 583 -41.26 2.06 -29.65
N VAL A 584 -40.79 2.50 -28.49
CA VAL A 584 -41.05 3.86 -27.99
C VAL A 584 -40.04 4.84 -28.59
N PRO A 585 -40.47 5.85 -29.37
CA PRO A 585 -39.58 6.84 -29.97
C PRO A 585 -38.97 7.80 -28.93
N SER A 586 -37.79 8.34 -29.22
CA SER A 586 -37.11 9.31 -28.35
C SER A 586 -37.67 10.73 -28.55
N CYS A 587 -38.19 11.36 -27.49
CA CYS A 587 -38.92 12.63 -27.56
C CYS A 587 -38.07 13.90 -27.84
N LYS A 588 -36.77 13.79 -28.19
CA LYS A 588 -35.85 14.96 -28.26
C LYS A 588 -35.18 15.17 -29.64
N GLY A 589 -35.93 15.10 -30.74
CA GLY A 589 -35.40 15.49 -32.06
C GLY A 589 -36.44 15.45 -33.18
N SER A 590 -36.15 16.16 -34.28
CA SER A 590 -37.02 16.38 -35.45
C SER A 590 -37.33 15.13 -36.29
N GLN A 591 -36.82 13.96 -35.90
CA GLN A 591 -37.14 12.66 -36.49
C GLN A 591 -37.26 11.61 -35.37
N GLU A 592 -38.40 10.93 -35.31
CA GLU A 592 -38.62 9.77 -34.42
C GLU A 592 -37.63 8.65 -34.79
N THR A 593 -36.53 8.57 -34.06
CA THR A 593 -35.52 7.52 -34.24
C THR A 593 -35.75 6.40 -33.25
N THR A 594 -35.54 5.15 -33.69
CA THR A 594 -35.64 3.93 -32.87
C THR A 594 -34.65 2.88 -33.36
N ASN A 595 -34.36 1.91 -32.51
CA ASN A 595 -33.53 0.77 -32.88
C ASN A 595 -34.29 -0.22 -33.79
N GLU A 596 -33.54 -1.04 -34.53
CA GLU A 596 -34.10 -2.08 -35.40
C GLU A 596 -34.63 -3.27 -34.58
N PRO A 597 -35.82 -3.83 -34.89
CA PRO A 597 -36.30 -5.08 -34.28
C PRO A 597 -35.51 -6.29 -34.79
N LEU A 598 -35.55 -7.40 -34.05
CA LEU A 598 -34.99 -8.69 -34.49
C LEU A 598 -35.79 -9.25 -35.68
N SER A 599 -35.12 -9.90 -36.63
CA SER A 599 -35.78 -10.57 -37.76
C SER A 599 -36.36 -11.93 -37.36
N GLU A 600 -37.36 -12.42 -38.09
CA GLU A 600 -37.92 -13.75 -37.83
C GLU A 600 -36.90 -14.85 -38.16
N GLU A 601 -36.11 -14.68 -39.22
CA GLU A 601 -35.02 -15.58 -39.62
C GLU A 601 -33.94 -15.70 -38.54
N GLU A 602 -33.50 -14.56 -37.97
CA GLU A 602 -32.53 -14.53 -36.87
C GLU A 602 -33.04 -15.28 -35.64
N ILE A 603 -34.32 -15.09 -35.29
CA ILE A 603 -34.93 -15.77 -34.15
C ILE A 603 -35.07 -17.27 -34.47
N ALA A 604 -35.63 -17.62 -35.64
CA ALA A 604 -35.82 -19.00 -36.09
C ALA A 604 -34.51 -19.80 -36.10
N SER A 605 -33.38 -19.19 -36.44
CA SER A 605 -32.07 -19.84 -36.43
C SER A 605 -31.68 -20.39 -35.05
N VAL A 606 -32.11 -19.74 -33.96
CA VAL A 606 -31.84 -20.17 -32.57
C VAL A 606 -32.81 -21.28 -32.13
N PHE A 607 -33.99 -21.36 -32.75
CA PHE A 607 -34.98 -22.43 -32.54
C PHE A 607 -34.83 -23.60 -33.54
N GLY A 608 -33.94 -23.50 -34.54
CA GLY A 608 -33.88 -24.39 -35.70
C GLY A 608 -33.60 -25.87 -35.39
N GLN A 609 -32.90 -26.17 -34.29
CA GLN A 609 -32.72 -27.57 -33.85
C GLN A 609 -33.98 -28.17 -33.21
N VAL A 610 -34.88 -27.37 -32.64
CA VAL A 610 -36.12 -27.85 -31.99
C VAL A 610 -37.26 -27.97 -33.00
N LEU A 611 -37.23 -27.18 -34.07
CA LEU A 611 -38.24 -27.18 -35.14
C LEU A 611 -38.07 -28.35 -36.13
N GLN A 612 -36.86 -28.87 -36.32
CA GLN A 612 -36.61 -29.99 -37.25
C GLN A 612 -37.00 -31.37 -36.70
N ASP A 613 -36.99 -31.57 -35.37
CA ASP A 613 -37.40 -32.83 -34.75
C ASP A 613 -38.93 -33.08 -34.74
N GLY A 614 -39.72 -32.11 -35.19
CA GLY A 614 -41.17 -32.25 -35.33
C GLY A 614 -41.65 -32.84 -36.67
N ALA A 615 -40.77 -32.99 -37.67
CA ALA A 615 -41.17 -33.28 -39.04
C ALA A 615 -40.21 -34.21 -39.81
N ALA A 616 -39.88 -35.40 -39.28
CA ALA A 616 -39.38 -36.49 -40.12
C ALA A 616 -39.68 -37.87 -39.52
N ASN A 617 -40.54 -38.63 -40.21
CA ASN A 617 -40.76 -40.04 -39.98
C ASN A 617 -39.45 -40.84 -40.17
N GLY A 618 -39.14 -41.66 -39.17
CA GLY A 618 -38.46 -42.95 -39.23
C GLY A 618 -37.34 -43.17 -40.27
N THR A 619 -36.09 -43.01 -39.84
CA THR A 619 -35.04 -44.00 -40.16
C THR A 619 -33.90 -43.90 -39.15
N GLN A 620 -33.58 -45.04 -38.54
CA GLN A 620 -32.56 -45.20 -37.51
C GLN A 620 -31.16 -44.85 -38.04
N GLY A 621 -30.38 -44.14 -37.20
CA GLY A 621 -28.93 -44.33 -37.10
C GLY A 621 -28.05 -43.09 -37.23
N CYS A 622 -27.87 -42.34 -36.14
CA CYS A 622 -26.54 -42.03 -35.60
C CYS A 622 -26.69 -41.30 -34.25
N VAL A 623 -26.12 -41.87 -33.20
CA VAL A 623 -26.11 -41.33 -31.84
C VAL A 623 -25.02 -40.26 -31.75
N THR A 624 -25.43 -38.99 -31.68
CA THR A 624 -24.56 -37.89 -31.22
C THR A 624 -25.23 -37.21 -30.02
N SER A 625 -24.54 -37.32 -28.87
CA SER A 625 -24.58 -36.42 -27.71
C SER A 625 -25.91 -35.73 -27.35
N ARG A 626 -26.63 -36.34 -26.40
CA ARG A 626 -27.74 -35.75 -25.63
C ARG A 626 -27.37 -34.53 -24.76
N ASP A 627 -26.11 -34.08 -24.78
CA ASP A 627 -25.59 -33.02 -23.90
C ASP A 627 -25.64 -31.60 -24.51
N ASP A 628 -25.72 -31.46 -25.85
CA ASP A 628 -25.57 -30.16 -26.52
C ASP A 628 -26.84 -29.28 -26.52
N THR A 629 -28.02 -29.84 -26.22
CA THR A 629 -29.29 -29.08 -26.19
C THR A 629 -29.43 -28.18 -24.97
N SER A 630 -28.63 -28.40 -23.93
CA SER A 630 -28.68 -27.66 -22.68
C SER A 630 -28.17 -26.21 -22.80
N GLY A 631 -27.26 -25.95 -23.75
CA GLY A 631 -26.67 -24.63 -23.97
C GLY A 631 -27.61 -23.62 -24.65
N LEU A 632 -28.57 -24.08 -25.46
CA LEU A 632 -29.47 -23.21 -26.24
C LEU A 632 -30.75 -22.81 -25.49
N MET A 633 -31.01 -23.39 -24.32
CA MET A 633 -32.24 -23.16 -23.56
C MET A 633 -32.39 -21.70 -23.07
N VAL A 634 -31.30 -21.09 -22.57
CA VAL A 634 -31.31 -19.70 -22.09
C VAL A 634 -31.58 -18.71 -23.23
N PRO A 635 -30.88 -18.78 -24.38
CA PRO A 635 -31.20 -17.97 -25.55
C PRO A 635 -32.66 -18.12 -26.00
N GLN A 636 -33.19 -19.35 -26.05
CA GLN A 636 -34.57 -19.62 -26.46
C GLN A 636 -35.60 -18.99 -25.51
N LEU A 637 -35.39 -19.11 -24.20
CA LEU A 637 -36.26 -18.49 -23.19
C LEU A 637 -36.22 -16.95 -23.26
N LEU A 638 -35.04 -16.36 -23.45
CA LEU A 638 -34.87 -14.91 -23.56
C LEU A 638 -35.48 -14.36 -24.86
N LEU A 639 -35.40 -15.09 -25.97
CA LEU A 639 -36.03 -14.71 -27.23
C LEU A 639 -37.56 -14.86 -27.17
N LEU A 640 -38.08 -15.88 -26.49
CA LEU A 640 -39.52 -16.00 -26.22
C LEU A 640 -40.01 -14.83 -25.35
N TYR A 641 -39.25 -14.48 -24.30
CA TYR A 641 -39.55 -13.30 -23.48
C TYR A 641 -39.55 -12.01 -24.31
N TYR A 642 -38.55 -11.83 -25.19
CA TYR A 642 -38.48 -10.70 -26.11
C TYR A 642 -39.73 -10.59 -27.00
N LEU A 643 -40.16 -11.70 -27.62
CA LEU A 643 -41.31 -11.71 -28.52
C LEU A 643 -42.61 -11.32 -27.80
N LEU A 644 -42.89 -11.96 -26.66
CA LEU A 644 -44.10 -11.68 -25.88
C LEU A 644 -44.09 -10.26 -25.32
N LEU A 645 -42.94 -9.78 -24.83
CA LEU A 645 -42.80 -8.42 -24.32
C LEU A 645 -42.91 -7.37 -25.44
N TYR A 646 -42.40 -7.68 -26.64
CA TYR A 646 -42.53 -6.82 -27.81
C TYR A 646 -44.00 -6.65 -28.21
N GLU A 647 -44.75 -7.74 -28.26
CA GLU A 647 -46.19 -7.72 -28.54
C GLU A 647 -46.97 -6.90 -27.49
N ASP A 648 -46.70 -7.15 -26.21
CA ASP A 648 -47.31 -6.42 -25.10
C ASP A 648 -47.03 -4.91 -25.19
N THR A 649 -45.76 -4.54 -25.34
CA THR A 649 -45.34 -3.14 -25.42
C THR A 649 -45.91 -2.44 -26.65
N ARG A 650 -46.02 -3.15 -27.78
CA ARG A 650 -46.62 -2.62 -29.01
C ARG A 650 -48.11 -2.34 -28.83
N LEU A 651 -48.85 -3.26 -28.21
CA LEU A 651 -50.28 -3.10 -27.92
C LEU A 651 -50.52 -1.95 -26.94
N ASN A 652 -49.72 -1.86 -25.88
CA ASN A 652 -49.80 -0.78 -24.89
C ASN A 652 -49.52 0.60 -25.50
N ASN A 653 -48.67 0.69 -26.53
CA ASN A 653 -48.34 1.94 -27.23
C ASN A 653 -49.10 2.15 -28.55
N MET A 654 -50.08 1.31 -28.88
CA MET A 654 -50.75 1.30 -30.19
C MET A 654 -51.37 2.67 -30.55
N LYS A 655 -51.98 3.35 -29.57
CA LYS A 655 -52.56 4.70 -29.79
C LYS A 655 -51.51 5.68 -30.31
N ALA A 656 -50.35 5.74 -29.67
CA ALA A 656 -49.26 6.64 -30.07
C ALA A 656 -48.69 6.27 -31.45
N ILE A 657 -48.53 4.97 -31.74
CA ILE A 657 -48.00 4.46 -33.01
C ILE A 657 -48.92 4.81 -34.18
N VAL A 658 -50.24 4.66 -34.00
CA VAL A 658 -51.24 4.98 -35.02
C VAL A 658 -51.31 6.49 -35.25
N THR A 659 -51.27 7.29 -34.18
CA THR A 659 -51.27 8.76 -34.27
C THR A 659 -50.02 9.30 -34.96
N SER A 660 -48.85 8.68 -34.79
CA SER A 660 -47.61 9.09 -35.46
C SER A 660 -47.44 8.50 -36.87
N GLY A 661 -48.36 7.65 -37.34
CA GLY A 661 -48.29 7.03 -38.68
C GLY A 661 -47.11 6.06 -38.87
N ARG A 662 -46.50 5.59 -37.77
CA ARG A 662 -45.25 4.82 -37.80
C ARG A 662 -45.50 3.34 -38.07
N LYS A 663 -44.75 2.77 -39.04
CA LYS A 663 -44.81 1.35 -39.37
C LYS A 663 -43.92 0.54 -38.40
N VAL A 664 -44.54 -0.02 -37.37
CA VAL A 664 -43.87 -0.94 -36.42
C VAL A 664 -44.05 -2.38 -36.91
N LYS A 665 -42.98 -3.18 -36.84
CA LYS A 665 -42.99 -4.58 -37.30
C LYS A 665 -44.04 -5.39 -36.52
N ARG A 666 -44.74 -6.26 -37.25
CA ARG A 666 -45.61 -7.29 -36.68
C ARG A 666 -45.02 -8.65 -36.98
N TYR A 667 -44.90 -9.49 -35.97
CA TYR A 667 -44.45 -10.86 -36.14
C TYR A 667 -45.61 -11.71 -36.67
N GLY A 668 -45.32 -12.62 -37.61
CA GLY A 668 -46.32 -13.49 -38.23
C GLY A 668 -46.98 -14.44 -37.23
N ALA A 669 -48.29 -14.62 -37.34
CA ALA A 669 -49.01 -15.60 -36.51
C ALA A 669 -48.52 -17.03 -36.80
N ASP A 670 -48.22 -17.33 -38.06
CA ASP A 670 -47.67 -18.62 -38.49
C ASP A 670 -46.31 -18.88 -37.83
N PHE A 671 -45.45 -17.86 -37.74
CA PHE A 671 -44.16 -17.95 -37.07
C PHE A 671 -44.32 -18.20 -35.56
N LEU A 672 -45.19 -17.45 -34.88
CA LEU A 672 -45.45 -17.64 -33.45
C LEU A 672 -46.01 -19.03 -33.16
N SER A 673 -46.87 -19.57 -34.02
CA SER A 673 -47.45 -20.91 -33.85
C SER A 673 -46.43 -22.05 -33.94
N GLN A 674 -45.31 -21.83 -34.62
CA GLN A 674 -44.23 -22.81 -34.75
C GLN A 674 -43.37 -22.90 -33.49
N LEU A 675 -43.38 -21.89 -32.62
CA LEU A 675 -42.51 -21.85 -31.44
C LEU A 675 -43.01 -22.82 -30.34
N PRO A 676 -42.11 -23.61 -29.71
CA PRO A 676 -42.47 -24.56 -28.67
C PRO A 676 -42.70 -23.88 -27.30
N MET A 677 -43.62 -22.91 -27.23
CA MET A 677 -43.82 -22.04 -26.06
C MET A 677 -44.14 -22.84 -24.78
N ARG A 678 -45.00 -23.86 -24.88
CA ARG A 678 -45.40 -24.70 -23.74
C ARG A 678 -44.22 -25.47 -23.15
N TYR A 679 -43.40 -26.10 -24.01
CA TYR A 679 -42.21 -26.82 -23.58
C TYR A 679 -41.21 -25.92 -22.86
N LEU A 680 -40.95 -24.73 -23.40
CA LEU A 680 -40.03 -23.77 -22.82
C LEU A 680 -40.49 -23.28 -21.44
N VAL A 681 -41.77 -22.94 -21.31
CA VAL A 681 -42.35 -22.43 -20.06
C VAL A 681 -42.42 -23.51 -18.98
N THR A 682 -42.82 -24.74 -19.31
CA THR A 682 -42.80 -25.87 -18.36
C THR A 682 -41.39 -26.21 -17.90
N THR A 683 -40.40 -26.10 -18.78
CA THR A 683 -39.00 -26.33 -18.41
C THR A 683 -38.47 -25.20 -17.51
N ALA A 684 -38.82 -23.94 -17.80
CA ALA A 684 -38.48 -22.80 -16.94
C ALA A 684 -39.15 -22.86 -15.56
N GLN A 685 -40.33 -23.48 -15.45
CA GLN A 685 -41.03 -23.71 -14.17
C GLN A 685 -40.31 -24.76 -13.29
N ARG A 686 -39.79 -25.82 -13.91
CA ARG A 686 -39.18 -26.96 -13.21
C ARG A 686 -37.77 -26.69 -12.70
N ASP A 687 -37.08 -25.70 -13.25
CA ASP A 687 -35.67 -25.43 -12.97
C ASP A 687 -35.48 -24.04 -12.32
N GLU A 688 -35.04 -24.04 -11.05
CA GLU A 688 -34.80 -22.83 -10.25
C GLU A 688 -33.78 -21.87 -10.88
N ARG A 689 -32.91 -22.36 -11.77
CA ARG A 689 -31.91 -21.57 -12.50
C ARG A 689 -32.53 -20.49 -13.40
N TYR A 690 -33.84 -20.54 -13.65
CA TYR A 690 -34.61 -19.58 -14.46
C TYR A 690 -35.63 -18.75 -13.66
N ALA A 691 -35.60 -18.82 -12.32
CA ALA A 691 -36.59 -18.17 -11.45
C ALA A 691 -36.78 -16.66 -11.70
N GLY A 692 -35.73 -15.95 -12.13
CA GLY A 692 -35.79 -14.53 -12.46
C GLY A 692 -36.59 -14.18 -13.73
N LEU A 693 -36.82 -15.14 -14.62
CA LEU A 693 -37.50 -14.94 -15.92
C LEU A 693 -38.88 -15.59 -15.99
N PHE A 694 -39.11 -16.67 -15.23
CA PHE A 694 -40.37 -17.41 -15.28
C PHE A 694 -41.61 -16.57 -14.91
N PRO A 695 -41.63 -15.78 -13.81
CA PRO A 695 -42.84 -15.02 -13.46
C PRO A 695 -43.22 -13.93 -14.49
N PRO A 696 -42.29 -13.11 -15.02
CA PRO A 696 -42.58 -12.22 -16.13
C PRO A 696 -43.09 -12.94 -17.38
N LEU A 697 -42.47 -14.07 -17.73
CA LEU A 697 -42.83 -14.86 -18.91
C LEU A 697 -44.25 -15.44 -18.80
N LEU A 698 -44.58 -16.03 -17.64
CA LEU A 698 -45.91 -16.58 -17.38
C LEU A 698 -47.00 -15.51 -17.44
N ARG A 699 -46.73 -14.31 -16.91
CA ARG A 699 -47.66 -13.18 -16.96
C ARG A 699 -47.98 -12.79 -18.41
N LEU A 700 -46.95 -12.66 -19.25
CA LEU A 700 -47.11 -12.33 -20.66
C LEU A 700 -47.79 -13.46 -21.45
N LEU A 701 -47.51 -14.72 -21.10
CA LEU A 701 -48.17 -15.87 -21.73
C LEU A 701 -49.66 -15.91 -21.38
N ALA A 702 -50.02 -15.67 -20.12
CA ALA A 702 -51.41 -15.63 -19.68
C ALA A 702 -52.21 -14.50 -20.34
N SER A 703 -51.58 -13.36 -20.63
CA SER A 703 -52.24 -12.25 -21.32
C SER A 703 -52.40 -12.46 -22.82
N HIS A 704 -51.38 -12.97 -23.51
CA HIS A 704 -51.35 -13.05 -24.98
C HIS A 704 -51.80 -14.42 -25.52
N HIS A 705 -51.58 -15.50 -24.78
CA HIS A 705 -51.92 -16.87 -25.15
C HIS A 705 -52.68 -17.61 -24.04
N PRO A 706 -53.88 -17.14 -23.64
CA PRO A 706 -54.65 -17.75 -22.53
C PRO A 706 -54.99 -19.23 -22.78
N HIS A 707 -55.14 -19.63 -24.04
CA HIS A 707 -55.37 -21.02 -24.44
C HIS A 707 -54.21 -21.97 -24.07
N LEU A 708 -52.98 -21.46 -23.92
CA LEU A 708 -51.84 -22.25 -23.46
C LEU A 708 -51.77 -22.35 -21.94
N CYS A 709 -52.54 -21.55 -21.19
CA CYS A 709 -52.56 -21.49 -19.72
C CYS A 709 -53.80 -22.16 -19.11
N MET A 710 -54.48 -23.03 -19.87
CA MET A 710 -55.66 -23.75 -19.38
C MET A 710 -55.25 -24.70 -18.24
N VAL A 711 -55.97 -24.62 -17.12
CA VAL A 711 -55.64 -25.34 -15.89
C VAL A 711 -55.63 -26.86 -16.09
N ASP A 712 -56.57 -27.39 -16.88
CA ASP A 712 -56.69 -28.81 -17.19
C ASP A 712 -55.47 -29.37 -17.93
N ASP A 713 -54.81 -28.53 -18.73
CA ASP A 713 -53.65 -28.90 -19.54
C ASP A 713 -52.37 -28.92 -18.71
N TRP A 714 -52.28 -28.09 -17.68
CA TRP A 714 -51.11 -28.03 -16.79
C TRP A 714 -51.18 -29.10 -15.70
N LEU A 715 -52.37 -29.39 -15.18
CA LEU A 715 -52.62 -30.45 -14.19
C LEU A 715 -52.33 -31.86 -14.73
N ARG A 716 -52.59 -32.13 -16.01
CA ARG A 716 -52.29 -33.45 -16.63
C ARG A 716 -50.80 -33.78 -16.66
N GLY A 717 -49.91 -32.78 -16.56
CA GLY A 717 -48.46 -32.96 -16.48
C GLY A 717 -47.95 -33.47 -15.12
N GLU A 718 -48.77 -33.42 -14.07
CA GLU A 718 -48.42 -33.85 -12.70
C GLU A 718 -48.91 -35.27 -12.37
N GLY A 719 -49.81 -35.85 -13.18
CA GLY A 719 -50.53 -37.10 -12.87
C GLY A 719 -49.83 -38.43 -13.19
N GLY A 720 -48.53 -38.45 -13.48
CA GLY A 720 -47.79 -39.65 -13.91
C GLY A 720 -47.29 -40.58 -12.78
N ALA A 721 -47.56 -40.27 -11.52
CA ALA A 721 -47.12 -41.06 -10.37
C ALA A 721 -48.28 -41.30 -9.38
N VAL A 722 -49.34 -41.97 -9.83
CA VAL A 722 -50.32 -42.57 -8.92
C VAL A 722 -50.21 -44.08 -9.02
N THR A 723 -49.54 -44.62 -8.01
CA THR A 723 -49.40 -46.02 -7.65
C THR A 723 -50.66 -46.86 -7.93
N SER A 724 -50.46 -47.93 -8.69
CA SER A 724 -51.38 -49.07 -8.79
C SER A 724 -51.75 -49.59 -7.40
N LEU A 725 -53.04 -49.52 -7.06
CA LEU A 725 -53.65 -50.26 -5.94
C LEU A 725 -53.57 -51.78 -6.23
N PRO A 726 -53.19 -52.63 -5.26
CA PRO A 726 -53.22 -54.07 -5.46
C PRO A 726 -54.65 -54.60 -5.32
N GLN A 727 -55.11 -55.32 -6.34
CA GLN A 727 -56.28 -56.17 -6.26
C GLN A 727 -55.98 -57.40 -5.38
N ARG A 728 -56.95 -57.71 -4.52
CA ARG A 728 -57.04 -58.91 -3.67
C ARG A 728 -56.60 -60.21 -4.37
N ARG A 729 -55.78 -61.00 -3.69
CA ARG A 729 -56.12 -62.35 -3.22
C ARG A 729 -55.33 -62.70 -1.99
#